data_AF-A0A6C7KUA4-F1
#
_entry.id   AF-A0A6C7KUA4-F1
#
_cell.length_a   1.000
_cell.length_b   1.000
_cell.length_c   1.000
_cell.angle_alpha   90.00
_cell.angle_beta   90.00
_cell.angle_gamma   90.00
#
_symmetry.space_group_name_H-M   'P 1'
#
loop_
_entity.id
_entity.type
_entity.pdbx_description
1 polymer ?
#
loop_
_entity_poly.entity_id
_entity_poly.type
_entity_poly.pdbx_seq_one_letter_code
_entity_poly.pdbx_strand_id
1 'polypeptide(L)'
;MDVNKEIDIDIFIHTWDELEHLDLRHQYKKDLRIAGKPLTQEDINFLKNKYKPLKIKIDKQLTFSESQINYIKKKGFNEKSYIANYNISYSISESNRLKNMSQNKYDLIIMTRLDIMFLKPLKLFEALENSCKNKIDFPNFSATDFNNVVFYTYMQSDNMELFRNQNRYITGIDLFLIAGNKAIEYISNWHNKVLNYHPMGVGPERWITKQIKDYNLNLQLMYYSKPDCYIIFRSNTNDLKYEKQMQEIEEAKRRWEYDKVQFLYENIIKNEYYLFEFVRFLADIGKLERIYKLFFIDFGIDVIRKLIEKGVKDSEVGVNMLNFFINIFNPSILEYKDNIESKILYLTYHEDFDRLISLFRHNTNILKKDCGKMQMIINFSLNKMMENNYLKEDLILPILYLYENSKNINQQRKKFVLSSCIEYFDKKQEPLFFKCANSILIGSLLSQMNFEQGRRAYEFKNYQCFRKYHLNNKIDNVKIDNVKIDNVKIDNVKIAVCLSGLFRGDIYKVIANLKFNLIDNLNADLFIFTWDRYVQYPGFCGDENWVYRLFGGKFLKKCPDELKTLSFLKQKFPNTYSKLNIEQGVQKINQKYIQDIVKCSNIQIQNEEEFISSLYLNMTSKRETNRIKMFYGIYKSIQMALEYEKINKFRYDYIFRVRPDIGLIGNIEIKDLNKLKNNELAVDFFSYGVQDQFFYAHRNVMIEVAKIWEYCYEKNDIFLRSFDSSHYLLFIYLTLRNILTVKPNFRRDVSLATRDNVFPNVAKELQEDFLKLNMKIENNINIKNFLEEMFLTSSN
;
A
#
# COMPACT_ATOMS: atom_id res chain seq x y z
N MET A 1 13.66 -38.00 0.31
CA MET A 1 14.34 -39.31 0.35
C MET A 1 14.57 -39.82 -1.07
N ASP A 2 13.53 -39.85 -1.92
CA ASP A 2 13.60 -40.32 -3.33
C ASP A 2 14.58 -39.59 -4.27
N VAL A 3 15.19 -38.48 -3.86
CA VAL A 3 16.17 -37.72 -4.65
C VAL A 3 17.62 -37.92 -4.23
N ASN A 4 17.86 -38.64 -3.12
CA ASN A 4 19.19 -39.03 -2.65
C ASN A 4 19.26 -40.57 -2.62
N LYS A 5 18.84 -41.24 -3.70
CA LYS A 5 18.73 -42.72 -3.76
C LYS A 5 20.08 -43.41 -3.65
N GLU A 6 21.15 -42.66 -3.88
CA GLU A 6 22.54 -43.03 -3.73
C GLU A 6 23.02 -43.07 -2.27
N ILE A 7 22.18 -42.66 -1.30
CA ILE A 7 22.49 -42.64 0.13
C ILE A 7 21.47 -43.50 0.88
N ASP A 8 21.96 -44.38 1.74
CA ASP A 8 21.11 -45.10 2.69
C ASP A 8 20.79 -44.20 3.91
N ILE A 9 19.51 -44.11 4.28
CA ILE A 9 19.03 -43.16 5.28
C ILE A 9 18.21 -43.88 6.35
N ASP A 10 18.79 -43.93 7.54
CA ASP A 10 18.07 -44.33 8.75
C ASP A 10 17.52 -43.10 9.49
N ILE A 11 16.28 -43.21 9.95
CA ILE A 11 15.58 -42.12 10.65
C ILE A 11 15.39 -42.47 12.13
N PHE A 12 15.76 -41.53 12.99
CA PHE A 12 15.55 -41.58 14.43
C PHE A 12 14.71 -40.38 14.87
N ILE A 13 13.66 -40.62 15.64
CA ILE A 13 12.74 -39.55 16.06
C ILE A 13 12.63 -39.52 17.58
N HIS A 14 12.94 -38.37 18.17
CA HIS A 14 12.44 -37.98 19.48
C HIS A 14 11.38 -36.90 19.32
N THR A 15 10.24 -37.05 19.98
CA THR A 15 9.19 -36.02 20.07
C THR A 15 8.58 -35.99 21.46
N TRP A 16 7.86 -34.92 21.75
CA TRP A 16 7.10 -34.79 22.98
C TRP A 16 5.72 -35.46 22.86
N ASP A 17 5.10 -35.79 23.98
CA ASP A 17 3.79 -36.43 24.05
C ASP A 17 2.60 -35.47 23.81
N GLU A 18 2.85 -34.28 23.27
CA GLU A 18 1.84 -33.26 22.98
C GLU A 18 2.00 -32.66 21.57
N LEU A 19 0.88 -32.18 21.00
CA LEU A 19 0.80 -31.63 19.63
C LEU A 19 1.45 -30.25 19.50
N GLU A 20 1.27 -29.37 20.49
CA GLU A 20 1.91 -28.06 20.57
C GLU A 20 2.09 -27.66 22.03
N HIS A 21 3.24 -27.08 22.40
CA HIS A 21 3.53 -26.72 23.78
C HIS A 21 2.58 -25.67 24.37
N LEU A 22 2.31 -25.68 25.68
CA LEU A 22 1.51 -24.65 26.37
C LEU A 22 2.22 -23.29 26.57
N ASP A 23 3.55 -23.26 26.69
CA ASP A 23 4.33 -22.05 27.04
C ASP A 23 4.29 -20.90 26.01
N LEU A 24 3.63 -19.79 26.35
CA LEU A 24 3.53 -18.60 25.48
C LEU A 24 4.91 -17.99 25.18
N ARG A 25 5.39 -18.13 23.94
CA ARG A 25 6.60 -17.47 23.42
C ARG A 25 6.19 -16.31 22.50
N HIS A 26 6.73 -15.11 22.75
CA HIS A 26 6.35 -13.87 22.08
C HIS A 26 6.58 -13.84 20.55
N GLN A 27 7.41 -14.75 20.02
CA GLN A 27 7.81 -14.80 18.61
C GLN A 27 6.92 -15.70 17.73
N TYR A 28 5.93 -16.38 18.34
CA TYR A 28 5.06 -17.35 17.66
C TYR A 28 3.59 -17.11 18.05
N LYS A 29 2.70 -16.96 17.06
CA LYS A 29 1.26 -17.15 17.29
C LYS A 29 1.04 -18.67 17.41
N LYS A 30 0.30 -19.10 18.43
CA LYS A 30 0.00 -20.53 18.69
C LYS A 30 -1.38 -20.88 18.19
N ASP A 31 -1.57 -22.15 17.86
CA ASP A 31 -2.91 -22.70 17.69
C ASP A 31 -3.44 -23.19 19.05
N LEU A 32 -4.21 -22.32 19.71
CA LEU A 32 -4.85 -22.63 20.99
C LEU A 32 -5.80 -23.85 20.91
N ARG A 33 -6.16 -24.34 19.71
CA ARG A 33 -6.99 -25.54 19.53
C ARG A 33 -6.22 -26.82 19.80
N ILE A 34 -4.90 -26.83 19.66
CA ILE A 34 -4.05 -28.03 19.81
C ILE A 34 -2.97 -27.89 20.88
N ALA A 35 -2.70 -26.67 21.36
CA ALA A 35 -1.77 -26.43 22.45
C ALA A 35 -2.12 -27.24 23.72
N GLY A 36 -1.18 -28.01 24.23
CA GLY A 36 -1.29 -28.88 25.41
C GLY A 36 -2.09 -30.16 25.19
N LYS A 37 -2.55 -30.45 23.96
CA LYS A 37 -3.25 -31.71 23.67
C LYS A 37 -2.25 -32.85 23.53
N PRO A 38 -2.51 -34.03 24.14
CA PRO A 38 -1.64 -35.18 24.01
C PRO A 38 -1.63 -35.72 22.57
N LEU A 39 -0.53 -36.34 22.15
CA LEU A 39 -0.46 -37.11 20.91
C LEU A 39 -1.43 -38.30 20.97
N THR A 40 -2.22 -38.47 19.93
CA THR A 40 -3.11 -39.62 19.78
C THR A 40 -2.38 -40.80 19.15
N GLN A 41 -2.97 -41.99 19.22
CA GLN A 41 -2.43 -43.17 18.53
C GLN A 41 -2.40 -42.98 17.01
N GLU A 42 -3.33 -42.21 16.44
CA GLU A 42 -3.36 -41.87 15.02
C GLU A 42 -2.15 -41.01 14.63
N ASP A 43 -1.79 -40.01 15.45
CA ASP A 43 -0.62 -39.16 15.22
C ASP A 43 0.68 -40.00 15.22
N ILE A 44 0.79 -40.94 16.17
CA ILE A 44 1.93 -41.84 16.28
C ILE A 44 2.01 -42.76 15.06
N ASN A 45 0.88 -43.31 14.63
CA ASN A 45 0.80 -44.17 13.45
C ASN A 45 1.15 -43.39 12.17
N PHE A 46 0.69 -42.14 12.06
CA PHE A 46 1.06 -41.26 10.97
C PHE A 46 2.57 -41.05 10.89
N LEU A 47 3.22 -40.72 12.03
CA LEU A 47 4.67 -40.54 12.07
C LEU A 47 5.43 -41.81 11.66
N LYS A 48 5.02 -42.98 12.18
CA LYS A 48 5.63 -44.27 11.84
C LYS A 48 5.48 -44.61 10.35
N ASN A 49 4.30 -44.38 9.78
CA ASN A 49 4.03 -44.69 8.38
C ASN A 49 4.74 -43.71 7.43
N LYS A 50 4.76 -42.41 7.79
CA LYS A 50 5.32 -41.35 6.96
C LYS A 50 6.84 -41.40 6.90
N TYR A 51 7.48 -41.55 8.05
CA TYR A 51 8.94 -41.44 8.17
C TYR A 51 9.65 -42.78 8.31
N LYS A 52 8.93 -43.88 8.60
CA LYS A 52 9.50 -45.22 8.81
C LYS A 52 10.75 -45.21 9.70
N PRO A 53 10.70 -44.59 10.89
CA PRO A 53 11.88 -44.48 11.74
C PRO A 53 12.33 -45.85 12.23
N LEU A 54 13.65 -46.09 12.29
CA LEU A 54 14.20 -47.27 12.94
C LEU A 54 13.86 -47.31 14.43
N LYS A 55 13.94 -46.15 15.09
CA LYS A 55 13.52 -45.98 16.49
C LYS A 55 12.82 -44.65 16.66
N ILE A 56 11.74 -44.68 17.44
CA ILE A 56 10.99 -43.51 17.89
C ILE A 56 10.89 -43.53 19.41
N LYS A 57 11.09 -42.37 20.04
CA LYS A 57 10.82 -42.15 21.46
C LYS A 57 9.89 -40.95 21.63
N ILE A 58 8.92 -41.12 22.51
CA ILE A 58 7.94 -40.11 22.86
C ILE A 58 8.04 -39.91 24.37
N ASP A 59 8.45 -38.73 24.79
CA ASP A 59 8.64 -38.38 26.20
C ASP A 59 7.75 -37.19 26.60
N LYS A 60 7.52 -37.03 27.91
CA LYS A 60 6.93 -35.80 28.44
C LYS A 60 7.96 -34.68 28.44
N GLN A 61 7.49 -33.44 28.25
CA GLN A 61 8.36 -32.28 28.46
C GLN A 61 8.98 -32.30 29.85
N LEU A 62 10.27 -31.96 29.89
CA LEU A 62 11.01 -31.86 31.13
C LEU A 62 10.66 -30.55 31.83
N THR A 63 10.31 -30.66 33.10
CA THR A 63 10.05 -29.52 33.99
C THR A 63 11.15 -29.43 35.05
N PHE A 64 11.47 -28.21 35.48
CA PHE A 64 12.37 -28.02 36.60
C PHE A 64 11.66 -28.23 37.94
N SER A 65 12.36 -28.81 38.90
CA SER A 65 11.94 -28.82 40.29
C SER A 65 11.95 -27.40 40.88
N GLU A 66 11.19 -27.20 41.96
CA GLU A 66 11.09 -25.92 42.65
C GLU A 66 12.46 -25.36 43.09
N SER A 67 13.37 -26.24 43.54
CA SER A 67 14.73 -25.87 43.94
C SER A 67 15.57 -25.37 42.76
N GLN A 68 15.41 -25.97 41.57
CA GLN A 68 16.07 -25.54 40.34
C GLN A 68 15.50 -24.21 39.84
N ILE A 69 14.17 -24.03 39.89
CA ILE A 69 13.51 -22.75 39.53
C ILE A 69 14.00 -21.63 40.44
N ASN A 70 14.08 -21.87 41.75
CA ASN A 70 14.57 -20.91 42.73
C ASN A 70 16.05 -20.57 42.51
N TYR A 71 16.88 -21.55 42.16
CA TYR A 71 18.28 -21.33 41.80
C TYR A 71 18.41 -20.42 40.56
N ILE A 72 17.64 -20.70 39.50
CA ILE A 72 17.60 -19.91 38.25
C ILE A 72 17.17 -18.46 38.54
N LYS A 73 16.11 -18.28 39.34
CA LYS A 73 15.59 -16.95 39.73
C LYS A 73 16.58 -16.16 40.58
N LYS A 74 17.23 -16.80 41.57
CA LYS A 74 18.22 -16.16 42.46
C LYS A 74 19.44 -15.62 41.70
N LYS A 75 19.76 -16.21 40.55
CA LYS A 75 20.85 -15.77 39.66
C LYS A 75 20.41 -14.72 38.62
N GLY A 76 19.14 -14.28 38.66
CA GLY A 76 18.61 -13.20 37.81
C GLY A 76 18.22 -13.64 36.40
N PHE A 77 17.93 -14.92 36.18
CA PHE A 77 17.66 -15.44 34.83
C PHE A 77 16.18 -15.58 34.46
N ASN A 78 15.93 -15.61 33.15
CA ASN A 78 14.63 -15.94 32.59
C ASN A 78 14.40 -17.46 32.61
N GLU A 79 13.47 -17.89 33.47
CA GLU A 79 13.01 -19.27 33.63
C GLU A 79 12.57 -19.92 32.31
N LYS A 80 11.75 -19.23 31.50
CA LYS A 80 11.21 -19.76 30.23
C LYS A 80 12.31 -20.06 29.22
N SER A 81 13.34 -19.21 29.15
CA SER A 81 14.47 -19.43 28.26
C SER A 81 15.31 -20.64 28.68
N TYR A 82 15.42 -20.93 29.97
CA TYR A 82 16.11 -22.11 30.49
C TYR A 82 15.36 -23.38 30.16
N ILE A 83 14.05 -23.42 30.43
CA ILE A 83 13.20 -24.59 30.14
C ILE A 83 13.25 -24.93 28.65
N ALA A 84 13.18 -23.93 27.78
CA ALA A 84 13.25 -24.13 26.33
C ALA A 84 14.59 -24.74 25.88
N ASN A 85 15.72 -24.22 26.36
CA ASN A 85 17.04 -24.77 26.02
C ASN A 85 17.26 -26.16 26.61
N TYR A 86 16.78 -26.39 27.83
CA TYR A 86 16.88 -27.68 28.49
C TYR A 86 16.13 -28.77 27.73
N ASN A 87 14.87 -28.51 27.35
CA ASN A 87 14.07 -29.42 26.53
C ASN A 87 14.69 -29.63 25.13
N ILE A 88 15.14 -28.58 24.44
CA ILE A 88 15.79 -28.73 23.12
C ILE A 88 17.07 -29.58 23.21
N SER A 89 17.92 -29.31 24.21
CA SER A 89 19.17 -30.07 24.42
C SER A 89 18.90 -31.54 24.72
N TYR A 90 17.81 -31.84 25.44
CA TYR A 90 17.37 -33.20 25.70
C TYR A 90 16.97 -33.89 24.40
N SER A 91 16.12 -33.25 23.57
CA SER A 91 15.71 -33.81 22.28
C SER A 91 16.89 -34.13 21.36
N ILE A 92 17.90 -33.24 21.32
CA ILE A 92 19.13 -33.45 20.53
C ILE A 92 19.92 -34.65 21.09
N SER A 93 20.17 -34.66 22.41
CA SER A 93 20.89 -35.75 23.08
C SER A 93 20.19 -37.09 22.91
N GLU A 94 18.86 -37.10 23.01
CA GLU A 94 18.07 -38.32 22.95
C GLU A 94 17.97 -38.88 21.53
N SER A 95 17.85 -38.01 20.52
CA SER A 95 17.93 -38.43 19.12
C SER A 95 19.28 -39.07 18.81
N ASN A 96 20.38 -38.50 19.33
CA ASN A 96 21.72 -39.07 19.19
C ASN A 96 21.87 -40.40 19.97
N ARG A 97 21.22 -40.53 21.14
CA ARG A 97 21.19 -41.79 21.90
C ARG A 97 20.46 -42.89 21.13
N LEU A 98 19.32 -42.59 20.51
CA LEU A 98 18.57 -43.53 19.68
C LEU A 98 19.40 -44.04 18.51
N LYS A 99 20.14 -43.14 17.83
CA LYS A 99 21.14 -43.51 16.80
C LYS A 99 22.16 -44.50 17.34
N ASN A 100 22.76 -44.21 18.50
CA ASN A 100 23.81 -45.04 19.10
C ASN A 100 23.31 -46.40 19.63
N MET A 101 22.00 -46.57 19.79
CA MET A 101 21.40 -47.88 20.07
C MET A 101 21.23 -48.74 18.80
N SER A 102 21.49 -48.21 17.60
CA SER A 102 21.56 -49.02 16.38
C SER A 102 22.91 -49.72 16.29
N GLN A 103 22.98 -50.83 15.56
CA GLN A 103 24.25 -51.51 15.27
C GLN A 103 24.96 -50.91 14.04
N ASN A 104 24.33 -49.94 13.38
CA ASN A 104 24.82 -49.31 12.15
C ASN A 104 25.85 -48.22 12.48
N LYS A 105 26.81 -48.03 11.57
CA LYS A 105 27.75 -46.89 11.60
C LYS A 105 27.33 -45.92 10.49
N TYR A 106 27.31 -44.63 10.83
CA TYR A 106 26.87 -43.57 9.93
C TYR A 106 28.05 -42.67 9.54
N ASP A 107 28.16 -42.35 8.26
CA ASP A 107 29.19 -41.44 7.75
C ASP A 107 28.82 -39.98 8.02
N LEU A 108 27.54 -39.65 7.86
CA LEU A 108 26.96 -38.32 8.04
C LEU A 108 25.67 -38.39 8.86
N ILE A 109 25.44 -37.37 9.67
CA ILE A 109 24.25 -37.23 10.50
C ILE A 109 23.59 -35.89 10.17
N ILE A 110 22.31 -35.96 9.82
CA ILE A 110 21.45 -34.80 9.60
C ILE A 110 20.58 -34.62 10.84
N MET A 111 20.74 -33.51 11.53
CA MET A 111 19.88 -33.13 12.65
C MET A 111 18.92 -32.04 12.17
N THR A 112 17.61 -32.26 12.37
CA THR A 112 16.56 -31.33 11.96
C THR A 112 15.36 -31.41 12.90
N ARG A 113 14.44 -30.45 12.77
CA ARG A 113 13.14 -30.46 13.45
C ARG A 113 12.06 -31.02 12.54
N LEU A 114 11.05 -31.65 13.16
CA LEU A 114 9.91 -32.23 12.45
C LEU A 114 9.03 -31.18 11.76
N ASP A 115 9.08 -29.92 12.19
CA ASP A 115 8.27 -28.81 11.65
C ASP A 115 8.94 -28.05 10.50
N ILE A 116 10.07 -28.55 9.99
CA ILE A 116 10.73 -28.01 8.78
C ILE A 116 10.28 -28.83 7.56
N MET A 117 9.67 -28.15 6.58
CA MET A 117 9.30 -28.76 5.30
C MET A 117 10.11 -28.16 4.15
N PHE A 118 10.81 -29.02 3.41
CA PHE A 118 11.50 -28.63 2.20
C PHE A 118 10.52 -28.50 1.03
N LEU A 119 10.50 -27.33 0.38
CA LEU A 119 9.64 -27.01 -0.78
C LEU A 119 10.22 -27.59 -2.08
N LYS A 120 11.54 -27.83 -2.10
CA LYS A 120 12.24 -28.59 -3.13
C LYS A 120 13.00 -29.73 -2.45
N PRO A 121 13.17 -30.88 -3.12
CA PRO A 121 13.97 -31.96 -2.54
C PRO A 121 15.40 -31.50 -2.22
N LEU A 122 15.86 -31.71 -0.98
CA LEU A 122 17.23 -31.43 -0.59
C LEU A 122 18.15 -32.50 -1.19
N LYS A 123 18.88 -32.14 -2.25
CA LYS A 123 19.98 -32.95 -2.77
C LYS A 123 21.22 -32.67 -1.92
N LEU A 124 21.59 -33.64 -1.08
CA LEU A 124 22.51 -33.42 0.04
C LEU A 124 23.88 -32.94 -0.44
N PHE A 125 24.48 -33.63 -1.39
CA PHE A 125 25.82 -33.30 -1.88
C PHE A 125 25.86 -32.00 -2.67
N GLU A 126 24.86 -31.73 -3.53
CA GLU A 126 24.74 -30.44 -4.24
C GLU A 126 24.61 -29.25 -3.27
N ALA A 127 23.89 -29.42 -2.15
CA ALA A 127 23.74 -28.38 -1.14
C ALA A 127 25.05 -28.10 -0.38
N LEU A 128 25.84 -29.15 -0.14
CA LEU A 128 27.14 -29.03 0.54
C LEU A 128 28.20 -28.42 -0.38
N GLU A 129 28.25 -28.81 -1.66
CA GLU A 129 29.19 -28.28 -2.66
C GLU A 129 29.05 -26.76 -2.87
N ASN A 130 27.81 -26.26 -2.92
CA ASN A 130 27.51 -24.83 -3.15
C ASN A 130 27.69 -23.95 -1.91
N SER A 131 27.90 -24.55 -0.73
CA SER A 131 27.94 -23.84 0.54
C SER A 131 29.34 -23.37 0.96
N CYS A 132 30.39 -23.86 0.29
CA CYS A 132 31.78 -23.57 0.61
C CYS A 132 32.42 -22.58 -0.38
N LYS A 133 33.27 -21.67 0.12
CA LYS A 133 34.09 -20.79 -0.74
C LYS A 133 35.10 -21.58 -1.61
N ASN A 134 35.45 -22.79 -1.20
CA ASN A 134 36.24 -23.75 -1.97
C ASN A 134 35.32 -24.93 -2.31
N LYS A 135 35.22 -25.31 -3.59
CA LYS A 135 34.44 -26.49 -4.00
C LYS A 135 34.96 -27.73 -3.25
N ILE A 136 34.08 -28.38 -2.50
CA ILE A 136 34.38 -29.64 -1.83
C ILE A 136 34.20 -30.76 -2.86
N ASP A 137 35.27 -31.50 -3.17
CA ASP A 137 35.26 -32.62 -4.10
C ASP A 137 34.90 -33.93 -3.35
N PHE A 138 33.61 -34.12 -3.07
CA PHE A 138 33.07 -35.27 -2.32
C PHE A 138 33.57 -36.66 -2.77
N PRO A 139 33.75 -36.94 -4.08
CA PRO A 139 34.34 -38.19 -4.56
C PRO A 139 35.74 -38.54 -4.03
N ASN A 140 36.53 -37.56 -3.56
CA ASN A 140 37.92 -37.72 -3.15
C ASN A 140 38.14 -37.63 -1.62
N PHE A 141 37.08 -37.61 -0.80
CA PHE A 141 37.19 -37.52 0.67
C PHE A 141 37.54 -38.86 1.34
N SER A 142 38.37 -38.82 2.40
CA SER A 142 38.60 -39.97 3.27
C SER A 142 37.58 -40.02 4.42
N ALA A 143 37.25 -41.21 4.93
CA ALA A 143 36.33 -41.37 6.08
C ALA A 143 36.79 -40.60 7.33
N THR A 144 38.09 -40.33 7.46
CA THR A 144 38.67 -39.52 8.54
C THR A 144 38.35 -38.03 8.43
N ASP A 145 38.09 -37.53 7.22
CA ASP A 145 37.81 -36.10 6.97
C ASP A 145 36.41 -35.70 7.45
N PHE A 146 35.46 -36.63 7.45
CA PHE A 146 34.10 -36.39 7.95
C PHE A 146 34.01 -36.39 9.47
N ASN A 147 34.89 -37.11 10.18
CA ASN A 147 34.71 -37.36 11.61
C ASN A 147 34.52 -36.08 12.45
N ASN A 148 35.24 -35.00 12.15
CA ASN A 148 35.19 -33.75 12.92
C ASN A 148 34.50 -32.59 12.19
N VAL A 149 33.84 -32.83 11.05
CA VAL A 149 33.22 -31.76 10.25
C VAL A 149 31.80 -31.45 10.71
N VAL A 150 31.43 -30.18 10.64
CA VAL A 150 30.10 -29.66 10.96
C VAL A 150 29.71 -28.65 9.89
N PHE A 151 28.66 -28.93 9.14
CA PHE A 151 28.00 -27.98 8.24
C PHE A 151 26.87 -27.32 9.00
N TYR A 152 27.09 -26.06 9.39
CA TYR A 152 26.16 -25.31 10.21
C TYR A 152 26.34 -23.81 9.97
N THR A 153 25.26 -23.05 10.05
CA THR A 153 25.36 -21.59 9.99
C THR A 153 25.99 -21.06 11.26
N TYR A 154 27.27 -20.68 11.17
CA TYR A 154 28.01 -20.11 12.28
C TYR A 154 27.40 -18.79 12.75
N MET A 155 27.33 -18.57 14.07
CA MET A 155 27.25 -17.23 14.61
C MET A 155 28.57 -16.88 15.28
N GLN A 156 29.23 -15.83 14.81
CA GLN A 156 30.30 -15.22 15.60
C GLN A 156 29.63 -14.55 16.80
N SER A 157 30.15 -14.75 18.02
CA SER A 157 29.55 -14.23 19.27
C SER A 157 29.31 -12.73 19.25
N ASP A 158 30.02 -12.01 18.37
CA ASP A 158 30.12 -10.55 18.35
C ASP A 158 29.50 -9.93 17.09
N ASN A 159 28.99 -10.74 16.14
CA ASN A 159 28.46 -10.26 14.87
C ASN A 159 27.01 -10.73 14.59
N MET A 160 26.07 -9.79 14.71
CA MET A 160 24.62 -9.98 14.54
C MET A 160 24.16 -10.03 13.07
N GLU A 161 25.05 -9.94 12.07
CA GLU A 161 24.68 -9.85 10.65
C GLU A 161 23.80 -11.01 10.14
N LEU A 162 24.00 -12.24 10.63
CA LEU A 162 23.18 -13.39 10.22
C LEU A 162 21.75 -13.34 10.80
N PHE A 163 21.54 -12.68 11.93
CA PHE A 163 20.20 -12.41 12.47
C PHE A 163 19.39 -11.51 11.52
N ARG A 164 20.05 -10.64 10.74
CA ARG A 164 19.40 -9.76 9.74
C ARG A 164 18.94 -10.49 8.47
N ASN A 165 19.45 -11.70 8.21
CA ASN A 165 19.15 -12.49 7.02
C ASN A 165 18.26 -13.73 7.29
N GLN A 166 17.62 -13.83 8.46
CA GLN A 166 16.71 -14.92 8.84
C GLN A 166 15.53 -15.12 7.87
N ASN A 167 15.18 -14.09 7.09
CA ASN A 167 14.14 -14.16 6.07
C ASN A 167 14.64 -14.67 4.71
N ARG A 168 15.97 -14.80 4.53
CA ARG A 168 16.62 -15.18 3.27
C ARG A 168 17.31 -16.54 3.31
N TYR A 169 17.74 -17.06 4.46
CA TYR A 169 18.48 -18.34 4.55
C TYR A 169 18.11 -19.17 5.80
N ILE A 170 18.47 -20.47 5.80
CA ILE A 170 18.52 -21.30 7.03
C ILE A 170 19.47 -20.62 8.00
N THR A 171 19.10 -20.56 9.28
CA THR A 171 19.95 -20.00 10.33
C THR A 171 19.95 -20.92 11.55
N GLY A 172 20.87 -20.70 12.49
CA GLY A 172 21.08 -21.59 13.62
C GLY A 172 19.84 -21.84 14.51
N ILE A 173 18.91 -20.88 14.56
CA ILE A 173 17.64 -21.02 15.30
C ILE A 173 16.70 -22.09 14.71
N ASP A 174 16.90 -22.43 13.43
CA ASP A 174 16.10 -23.43 12.72
C ASP A 174 16.58 -24.86 13.04
N LEU A 175 17.71 -25.05 13.75
CA LEU A 175 18.25 -26.37 14.16
C LEU A 175 18.42 -27.38 12.99
N PHE A 176 18.81 -26.88 11.82
CA PHE A 176 19.21 -27.73 10.69
C PHE A 176 20.73 -27.74 10.56
N LEU A 177 21.36 -28.89 10.78
CA LEU A 177 22.81 -29.08 10.63
C LEU A 177 23.15 -30.47 10.10
N ILE A 178 24.31 -30.58 9.46
CA ILE A 178 24.88 -31.84 9.00
C ILE A 178 26.25 -32.00 9.64
N ALA A 179 26.53 -33.13 10.27
CA ALA A 179 27.81 -33.36 10.95
C ALA A 179 28.28 -34.79 10.77
N GLY A 180 29.60 -35.02 10.84
CA GLY A 180 30.10 -36.39 10.91
C GLY A 180 29.90 -37.04 12.27
N ASN A 181 30.15 -38.35 12.32
CA ASN A 181 29.80 -39.17 13.48
C ASN A 181 30.51 -38.80 14.78
N LYS A 182 31.77 -38.34 14.74
CA LYS A 182 32.45 -37.91 15.98
C LYS A 182 32.03 -36.49 16.38
N ALA A 183 31.82 -35.60 15.41
CA ALA A 183 31.35 -34.24 15.64
C ALA A 183 29.95 -34.18 16.28
N ILE A 184 29.01 -35.03 15.85
CA ILE A 184 27.65 -35.04 16.39
C ILE A 184 27.60 -35.45 17.86
N GLU A 185 28.49 -36.35 18.30
CA GLU A 185 28.60 -36.74 19.71
C GLU A 185 28.96 -35.54 20.60
N TYR A 186 29.88 -34.69 20.14
CA TYR A 186 30.25 -33.48 20.87
C TYR A 186 29.13 -32.42 20.84
N ILE A 187 28.52 -32.19 19.67
CA ILE A 187 27.43 -31.20 19.51
C ILE A 187 26.20 -31.56 20.33
N SER A 188 25.96 -32.85 20.57
CA SER A 188 24.79 -33.32 21.31
C SER A 188 25.03 -33.39 22.83
N ASN A 189 26.28 -33.31 23.29
CA ASN A 189 26.65 -33.56 24.69
C ASN A 189 26.76 -32.28 25.55
N TRP A 190 25.64 -31.58 25.69
CA TRP A 190 25.55 -30.40 26.55
C TRP A 190 24.28 -30.30 27.40
N HIS A 191 23.34 -31.26 27.32
CA HIS A 191 22.12 -31.25 28.12
C HIS A 191 22.38 -31.10 29.63
N ASN A 192 23.27 -31.93 30.18
CA ASN A 192 23.66 -31.87 31.60
C ASN A 192 24.49 -30.62 31.95
N LYS A 193 25.06 -29.95 30.93
CA LYS A 193 25.84 -28.72 31.12
C LYS A 193 24.93 -27.48 31.18
N VAL A 194 23.70 -27.53 30.66
CA VAL A 194 22.77 -26.37 30.63
C VAL A 194 22.59 -25.74 32.01
N LEU A 195 22.55 -26.56 33.07
CA LEU A 195 22.34 -26.10 34.45
C LEU A 195 23.59 -25.46 35.10
N ASN A 196 24.78 -25.68 34.52
CA ASN A 196 26.06 -25.27 35.11
C ASN A 196 26.56 -23.91 34.59
N TYR A 197 25.89 -23.33 33.59
CA TYR A 197 26.29 -22.05 32.99
C TYR A 197 25.12 -21.06 33.01
N HIS A 198 25.44 -19.76 33.06
CA HIS A 198 24.50 -18.67 32.76
C HIS A 198 23.88 -18.92 31.36
N PRO A 199 22.61 -18.58 31.11
CA PRO A 199 22.02 -18.76 29.79
C PRO A 199 22.78 -17.83 28.86
N MET A 200 23.49 -18.37 27.88
CA MET A 200 24.38 -17.58 27.01
C MET A 200 23.63 -16.62 26.08
N GLY A 201 22.39 -16.22 26.36
CA GLY A 201 21.48 -15.53 25.43
C GLY A 201 20.65 -16.52 24.60
N VAL A 202 19.52 -16.02 24.09
CA VAL A 202 18.46 -16.74 23.37
C VAL A 202 18.98 -17.80 22.38
N GLY A 203 18.64 -19.07 22.63
CA GLY A 203 18.59 -20.16 21.65
C GLY A 203 19.68 -21.25 21.72
N PRO A 204 19.37 -22.49 21.28
CA PRO A 204 20.30 -23.63 21.24
C PRO A 204 21.53 -23.41 20.33
N GLU A 205 21.45 -22.46 19.41
CA GLU A 205 22.51 -22.15 18.45
C GLU A 205 23.82 -21.71 19.09
N ARG A 206 23.76 -21.00 20.23
CA ARG A 206 24.96 -20.56 20.96
C ARG A 206 25.65 -21.74 21.63
N TRP A 207 24.88 -22.72 22.10
CA TRP A 207 25.41 -23.95 22.70
C TRP A 207 26.10 -24.82 21.66
N ILE A 208 25.46 -25.02 20.50
CA ILE A 208 26.05 -25.75 19.37
C ILE A 208 27.35 -25.08 18.93
N THR A 209 27.34 -23.75 18.75
CA THR A 209 28.54 -22.97 18.40
C THR A 209 29.64 -23.11 19.45
N LYS A 210 29.28 -23.12 20.74
CA LYS A 210 30.23 -23.35 21.82
C LYS A 210 30.83 -24.75 21.77
N GLN A 211 30.04 -25.81 21.55
CA GLN A 211 30.59 -27.17 21.42
C GLN A 211 31.55 -27.27 20.23
N ILE A 212 31.19 -26.67 19.08
CA ILE A 212 32.08 -26.62 17.90
C ILE A 212 33.43 -25.98 18.24
N LYS A 213 33.42 -24.87 18.98
CA LYS A 213 34.63 -24.17 19.41
C LYS A 213 35.43 -24.97 20.46
N ASP A 214 34.77 -25.43 21.53
CA ASP A 214 35.40 -26.09 22.67
C ASP A 214 36.11 -27.40 22.26
N TYR A 215 35.56 -28.12 21.27
CA TYR A 215 36.12 -29.38 20.75
C TYR A 215 36.93 -29.20 19.45
N ASN A 216 37.17 -27.95 19.03
CA ASN A 216 37.93 -27.60 17.82
C ASN A 216 37.43 -28.35 16.56
N LEU A 217 36.11 -28.36 16.36
CA LEU A 217 35.47 -29.02 15.21
C LEU A 217 35.61 -28.17 13.94
N ASN A 218 35.74 -28.83 12.79
CA ASN A 218 35.85 -28.16 11.49
C ASN A 218 34.47 -27.65 11.04
N LEU A 219 34.24 -26.36 11.23
CA LEU A 219 32.99 -25.70 10.84
C LEU A 219 33.01 -25.24 9.38
N GLN A 220 32.03 -25.71 8.62
CA GLN A 220 31.70 -25.26 7.27
C GLN A 220 30.36 -24.54 7.29
N LEU A 221 30.29 -23.38 6.63
CA LEU A 221 29.05 -22.59 6.58
C LEU A 221 28.08 -23.21 5.57
N MET A 222 26.82 -23.35 5.96
CA MET A 222 25.77 -23.85 5.08
C MET A 222 24.82 -22.72 4.66
N TYR A 223 24.78 -22.39 3.36
CA TYR A 223 23.87 -21.36 2.83
C TYR A 223 22.73 -22.00 2.03
N TYR A 224 21.49 -21.91 2.54
CA TYR A 224 20.30 -22.49 1.88
C TYR A 224 19.09 -21.54 2.01
N SER A 225 18.48 -21.12 0.89
CA SER A 225 17.58 -19.95 0.85
C SER A 225 16.12 -20.17 1.33
N LYS A 226 15.57 -19.19 2.05
CA LYS A 226 14.13 -18.94 2.31
C LYS A 226 13.71 -17.81 1.34
N PRO A 227 12.88 -18.03 0.32
CA PRO A 227 11.74 -18.95 0.31
C PRO A 227 11.80 -20.04 -0.77
N ASP A 228 12.86 -20.11 -1.58
CA ASP A 228 12.86 -20.91 -2.81
C ASP A 228 13.01 -22.42 -2.57
N CYS A 229 13.39 -22.83 -1.36
CA CYS A 229 13.81 -24.20 -1.08
C CYS A 229 13.12 -24.87 0.13
N TYR A 230 12.62 -24.13 1.13
CA TYR A 230 11.90 -24.70 2.28
C TYR A 230 11.05 -23.66 3.04
N ILE A 231 10.13 -24.17 3.86
CA ILE A 231 9.23 -23.45 4.76
C ILE A 231 9.23 -24.13 6.13
N ILE A 232 9.04 -23.35 7.20
CA ILE A 232 8.84 -23.89 8.55
C ILE A 232 7.33 -23.87 8.81
N PHE A 233 6.73 -25.04 8.97
CA PHE A 233 5.33 -25.15 9.37
C PHE A 233 5.19 -24.63 10.79
N ARG A 234 4.44 -23.54 10.94
CA ARG A 234 4.00 -23.05 12.23
C ARG A 234 2.53 -23.42 12.35
N SER A 235 2.10 -23.96 13.49
CA SER A 235 0.74 -24.46 13.79
C SER A 235 -0.42 -23.61 13.25
N ASN A 236 -0.21 -22.30 13.03
CA ASN A 236 -1.16 -21.41 12.36
C ASN A 236 -1.44 -21.69 10.87
N THR A 237 -0.77 -22.65 10.22
CA THR A 237 -0.90 -22.95 8.77
C THR A 237 -1.62 -24.26 8.47
N ASN A 238 -2.11 -24.99 9.48
CA ASN A 238 -2.63 -26.35 9.31
C ASN A 238 -4.15 -26.45 9.23
N ASP A 239 -4.77 -25.64 8.39
CA ASP A 239 -6.03 -26.06 7.78
C ASP A 239 -6.20 -25.42 6.41
N LEU A 240 -5.73 -26.12 5.37
CA LEU A 240 -5.88 -25.74 3.95
C LEU A 240 -7.31 -25.30 3.60
N LYS A 241 -8.31 -25.84 4.31
CA LYS A 241 -9.71 -25.45 4.16
C LYS A 241 -9.96 -24.01 4.64
N TYR A 242 -9.49 -23.63 5.83
CA TYR A 242 -9.66 -22.28 6.35
C TYR A 242 -8.76 -21.27 5.62
N GLU A 243 -7.56 -21.65 5.18
CA GLU A 243 -6.73 -20.78 4.34
C GLU A 243 -7.43 -20.43 3.03
N LYS A 244 -8.02 -21.43 2.36
CA LYS A 244 -8.81 -21.21 1.15
C LYS A 244 -10.02 -20.31 1.42
N GLN A 245 -10.77 -20.55 2.50
CA GLN A 245 -11.90 -19.71 2.88
C GLN A 245 -11.50 -18.26 3.21
N MET A 246 -10.35 -18.07 3.88
CA MET A 246 -9.82 -16.73 4.14
C MET A 246 -9.35 -16.03 2.86
N GLN A 247 -8.75 -16.76 1.91
CA GLN A 247 -8.43 -16.22 0.59
C GLN A 247 -9.71 -15.79 -0.16
N GLU A 248 -10.76 -16.62 -0.12
CA GLU A 248 -12.07 -16.30 -0.72
C GLU A 248 -12.70 -15.05 -0.08
N ILE A 249 -12.59 -14.89 1.25
CA ILE A 249 -13.03 -13.68 1.97
C ILE A 249 -12.27 -12.45 1.48
N GLU A 250 -10.95 -12.53 1.37
CA GLU A 250 -10.13 -11.40 0.92
C GLU A 250 -10.38 -11.05 -0.56
N GLU A 251 -10.64 -12.04 -1.41
CA GLU A 251 -11.08 -11.80 -2.79
C GLU A 251 -12.45 -11.11 -2.85
N ALA A 252 -13.43 -11.59 -2.07
CA ALA A 252 -14.75 -10.98 -2.00
C ALA A 252 -14.68 -9.54 -1.47
N LYS A 253 -13.83 -9.26 -0.48
CA LYS A 253 -13.53 -7.90 0.00
C LYS A 253 -12.93 -7.02 -1.09
N ARG A 254 -12.06 -7.53 -1.96
CA ARG A 254 -11.50 -6.79 -3.12
C ARG A 254 -12.53 -6.57 -4.24
N ARG A 255 -13.55 -7.41 -4.33
CA ARG A 255 -14.69 -7.23 -5.25
C ARG A 255 -15.81 -6.36 -4.66
N TRP A 256 -15.71 -6.01 -3.38
CA TRP A 256 -16.74 -5.28 -2.62
C TRP A 256 -18.06 -6.07 -2.55
N GLU A 257 -17.98 -7.40 -2.52
CA GLU A 257 -19.12 -8.32 -2.40
C GLU A 257 -19.49 -8.51 -0.91
N TYR A 258 -20.02 -7.47 -0.27
CA TYR A 258 -20.20 -7.43 1.20
C TYR A 258 -21.06 -8.56 1.77
N ASP A 259 -22.18 -8.89 1.12
CA ASP A 259 -23.08 -9.98 1.56
C ASP A 259 -22.39 -11.33 1.49
N LYS A 260 -21.57 -11.55 0.46
CA LYS A 260 -20.77 -12.76 0.32
C LYS A 260 -19.68 -12.83 1.39
N VAL A 261 -19.02 -11.72 1.70
CA VAL A 261 -18.04 -11.66 2.81
C VAL A 261 -18.73 -12.04 4.12
N GLN A 262 -19.93 -11.50 4.39
CA GLN A 262 -20.71 -11.87 5.58
C GLN A 262 -21.02 -13.37 5.60
N PHE A 263 -21.57 -13.91 4.51
CA PHE A 263 -21.88 -15.34 4.40
C PHE A 263 -20.66 -16.24 4.61
N LEU A 264 -19.52 -15.88 4.02
CA LEU A 264 -18.27 -16.63 4.17
C LEU A 264 -17.79 -16.61 5.63
N TYR A 265 -17.84 -15.45 6.31
CA TYR A 265 -17.53 -15.37 7.72
C TYR A 265 -18.49 -16.23 8.58
N GLU A 266 -19.79 -16.15 8.35
CA GLU A 266 -20.80 -16.93 9.08
C GLU A 266 -20.55 -18.44 9.01
N ASN A 267 -20.00 -18.92 7.89
CA ASN A 267 -19.62 -20.33 7.73
C ASN A 267 -18.37 -20.73 8.51
N ILE A 268 -17.44 -19.80 8.77
CA ILE A 268 -16.16 -20.11 9.45
C ILE A 268 -16.17 -19.79 10.94
N ILE A 269 -17.00 -18.87 11.43
CA ILE A 269 -17.03 -18.46 12.85
C ILE A 269 -17.52 -19.55 13.81
N LYS A 270 -18.00 -20.71 13.30
CA LYS A 270 -18.08 -21.94 14.10
C LYS A 270 -16.74 -22.25 14.77
N ASN A 271 -15.64 -21.83 14.13
CA ASN A 271 -14.34 -21.66 14.75
C ASN A 271 -14.26 -20.24 15.36
N GLU A 272 -14.38 -20.18 16.69
CA GLU A 272 -14.39 -18.95 17.50
C GLU A 272 -13.17 -18.03 17.27
N TYR A 273 -12.10 -18.55 16.67
CA TYR A 273 -10.87 -17.81 16.38
C TYR A 273 -11.07 -16.58 15.49
N TYR A 274 -11.97 -16.64 14.51
CA TYR A 274 -12.21 -15.55 13.55
C TYR A 274 -13.38 -14.64 13.93
N LEU A 275 -13.99 -14.87 15.11
CA LEU A 275 -15.18 -14.13 15.53
C LEU A 275 -14.94 -12.62 15.60
N PHE A 276 -13.87 -12.17 16.25
CA PHE A 276 -13.63 -10.72 16.41
C PHE A 276 -13.17 -10.04 15.11
N GLU A 277 -12.55 -10.79 14.19
CA GLU A 277 -12.28 -10.29 12.84
C GLU A 277 -13.59 -10.06 12.06
N PHE A 278 -14.54 -11.00 12.16
CA PHE A 278 -15.86 -10.83 11.57
C PHE A 278 -16.63 -9.67 12.22
N VAL A 279 -16.57 -9.54 13.55
CA VAL A 279 -17.17 -8.42 14.28
C VAL A 279 -16.62 -7.07 13.82
N ARG A 280 -15.30 -6.98 13.58
CA ARG A 280 -14.69 -5.77 13.00
C ARG A 280 -15.28 -5.47 11.62
N PHE A 281 -15.39 -6.48 10.75
CA PHE A 281 -15.99 -6.32 9.43
C PHE A 281 -17.44 -5.83 9.53
N LEU A 282 -18.27 -6.44 10.37
CA LEU A 282 -19.66 -6.03 10.61
C LEU A 282 -19.75 -4.59 11.14
N ALA A 283 -18.84 -4.20 12.04
CA ALA A 283 -18.79 -2.84 12.58
C ALA A 283 -18.43 -1.82 11.48
N ASP A 284 -17.49 -2.17 10.60
CA ASP A 284 -17.09 -1.32 9.48
C ASP A 284 -18.18 -1.16 8.42
N ILE A 285 -19.03 -2.17 8.22
CA ILE A 285 -20.23 -2.09 7.35
C ILE A 285 -21.50 -1.67 8.11
N GLY A 286 -21.40 -1.28 9.38
CA GLY A 286 -22.52 -0.70 10.14
C GLY A 286 -23.64 -1.69 10.48
N LYS A 287 -23.35 -2.98 10.67
CA LYS A 287 -24.33 -4.02 11.04
C LYS A 287 -24.33 -4.29 12.56
N LEU A 288 -24.63 -3.26 13.36
CA LEU A 288 -24.56 -3.32 14.83
C LEU A 288 -25.52 -4.35 15.45
N GLU A 289 -26.74 -4.48 14.93
CA GLU A 289 -27.72 -5.46 15.40
C GLU A 289 -27.22 -6.91 15.23
N ARG A 290 -26.50 -7.18 14.13
CA ARG A 290 -25.91 -8.51 13.90
C ARG A 290 -24.82 -8.81 14.93
N ILE A 291 -23.98 -7.82 15.26
CA ILE A 291 -22.95 -7.98 16.30
C ILE A 291 -23.61 -8.21 17.67
N TYR A 292 -24.67 -7.47 17.99
CA TYR A 292 -25.42 -7.69 19.24
C TYR A 292 -25.97 -9.11 19.31
N LYS A 293 -26.64 -9.58 18.25
CA LYS A 293 -27.11 -10.97 18.17
C LYS A 293 -25.98 -11.98 18.37
N LEU A 294 -24.82 -11.77 17.72
CA LEU A 294 -23.66 -12.65 17.92
C LEU A 294 -23.20 -12.70 19.38
N PHE A 295 -23.09 -11.53 20.03
CA PHE A 295 -22.53 -11.43 21.38
C PHE A 295 -23.46 -11.94 22.47
N PHE A 296 -24.77 -11.65 22.35
CA PHE A 296 -25.72 -11.87 23.44
C PHE A 296 -26.65 -13.06 23.20
N ILE A 297 -26.84 -13.50 21.96
CA ILE A 297 -27.78 -14.56 21.59
C ILE A 297 -27.04 -15.79 21.05
N ASP A 298 -26.26 -15.63 19.97
CA ASP A 298 -25.70 -16.79 19.26
C ASP A 298 -24.55 -17.45 20.05
N PHE A 299 -23.63 -16.66 20.62
CA PHE A 299 -22.55 -17.18 21.48
C PHE A 299 -22.81 -17.00 22.97
N GLY A 300 -23.48 -15.90 23.34
CA GLY A 300 -23.70 -15.51 24.73
C GLY A 300 -22.50 -14.80 25.37
N ILE A 301 -22.80 -13.87 26.29
CA ILE A 301 -21.82 -12.94 26.86
C ILE A 301 -20.65 -13.63 27.58
N ASP A 302 -20.92 -14.76 28.25
CA ASP A 302 -19.90 -15.49 29.02
C ASP A 302 -18.85 -16.13 28.11
N VAL A 303 -19.27 -16.63 26.95
CA VAL A 303 -18.35 -17.19 25.94
C VAL A 303 -17.49 -16.06 25.36
N ILE A 304 -18.09 -14.92 25.04
CA ILE A 304 -17.36 -13.75 24.53
C ILE A 304 -16.28 -13.28 25.53
N ARG A 305 -16.61 -13.19 26.82
CA ARG A 305 -15.63 -12.82 27.87
C ARG A 305 -14.48 -13.82 27.95
N LYS A 306 -14.78 -15.12 27.93
CA LYS A 306 -13.74 -16.18 27.89
C LYS A 306 -12.84 -16.06 26.66
N LEU A 307 -13.40 -15.73 25.48
CA LEU A 307 -12.60 -15.54 24.26
C LEU A 307 -11.70 -14.31 24.33
N ILE A 308 -12.17 -13.23 24.95
CA ILE A 308 -11.37 -12.03 25.22
C ILE A 308 -10.21 -12.37 26.17
N GLU A 309 -10.49 -13.05 27.28
CA GLU A 309 -9.48 -13.47 28.27
C GLU A 309 -8.43 -14.41 27.66
N LYS A 310 -8.85 -15.30 26.75
CA LYS A 310 -7.94 -16.18 25.99
C LYS A 310 -7.06 -15.44 24.98
N GLY A 311 -7.29 -14.15 24.73
CA GLY A 311 -6.48 -13.36 23.79
C GLY A 311 -6.60 -13.83 22.34
N VAL A 312 -7.80 -14.26 21.92
CA VAL A 312 -8.06 -14.65 20.53
C VAL A 312 -7.78 -13.47 19.58
N LYS A 313 -7.47 -13.77 18.31
CA LYS A 313 -7.18 -12.77 17.29
C LYS A 313 -8.23 -11.65 17.32
N ASP A 314 -7.77 -10.41 17.37
CA ASP A 314 -8.59 -9.20 17.38
C ASP A 314 -9.46 -9.01 18.64
N SER A 315 -9.11 -9.64 19.78
CA SER A 315 -9.83 -9.52 21.07
C SER A 315 -10.07 -8.09 21.56
N GLU A 316 -9.19 -7.14 21.23
CA GLU A 316 -9.38 -5.71 21.53
C GLU A 316 -10.68 -5.17 20.90
N VAL A 317 -11.02 -5.62 19.69
CA VAL A 317 -12.30 -5.27 19.04
C VAL A 317 -13.46 -5.83 19.86
N GLY A 318 -13.33 -7.06 20.35
CA GLY A 318 -14.30 -7.68 21.25
C GLY A 318 -14.54 -6.85 22.51
N VAL A 319 -13.47 -6.44 23.19
CA VAL A 319 -13.53 -5.56 24.38
C VAL A 319 -14.25 -4.25 24.05
N ASN A 320 -13.83 -3.58 22.98
CA ASN A 320 -14.38 -2.29 22.59
C ASN A 320 -15.88 -2.39 22.22
N MET A 321 -16.28 -3.43 21.48
CA MET A 321 -17.68 -3.65 21.11
C MET A 321 -18.53 -4.05 22.31
N LEU A 322 -18.03 -4.91 23.21
CA LEU A 322 -18.75 -5.28 24.42
C LEU A 322 -18.99 -4.05 25.31
N ASN A 323 -17.96 -3.23 25.52
CA ASN A 323 -18.06 -1.97 26.25
C ASN A 323 -19.03 -0.99 25.57
N PHE A 324 -19.05 -0.94 24.23
CA PHE A 324 -19.99 -0.13 23.47
C PHE A 324 -21.44 -0.57 23.71
N PHE A 325 -21.74 -1.87 23.64
CA PHE A 325 -23.12 -2.35 23.85
C PHE A 325 -23.59 -2.20 25.31
N ILE A 326 -22.71 -2.44 26.28
CA ILE A 326 -23.06 -2.30 27.71
C ILE A 326 -23.30 -0.82 28.06
N ASN A 327 -22.42 0.08 27.61
CA ASN A 327 -22.42 1.46 28.10
C ASN A 327 -23.16 2.45 27.21
N ILE A 328 -23.30 2.18 25.91
CA ILE A 328 -23.81 3.15 24.93
C ILE A 328 -25.07 2.64 24.24
N PHE A 329 -25.06 1.40 23.73
CA PHE A 329 -26.15 0.89 22.90
C PHE A 329 -26.62 -0.49 23.36
N ASN A 330 -27.73 -0.57 24.09
CA ASN A 330 -28.37 -1.86 24.40
C ASN A 330 -29.75 -1.94 23.74
N PRO A 331 -29.87 -2.61 22.57
CA PRO A 331 -31.14 -2.83 21.88
C PRO A 331 -32.26 -3.44 22.74
N SER A 332 -31.93 -4.12 23.83
CA SER A 332 -32.93 -4.78 24.68
C SER A 332 -33.51 -3.88 25.78
N ILE A 333 -32.83 -2.78 26.13
CA ILE A 333 -33.24 -1.90 27.26
C ILE A 333 -33.44 -0.45 26.80
N LEU A 334 -32.87 -0.04 25.66
CA LEU A 334 -33.10 1.22 24.93
C LEU A 334 -33.41 2.45 25.80
N GLU A 335 -32.58 2.70 26.80
CA GLU A 335 -32.70 3.90 27.61
C GLU A 335 -32.01 5.09 26.94
N TYR A 336 -32.69 6.23 26.96
CA TYR A 336 -32.14 7.51 26.54
C TYR A 336 -31.02 7.93 27.49
N LYS A 337 -29.79 8.03 26.99
CA LYS A 337 -28.65 8.61 27.72
C LYS A 337 -28.32 9.99 27.17
N ASP A 338 -27.94 10.93 28.02
CA ASP A 338 -27.71 12.36 27.68
C ASP A 338 -26.50 12.64 26.76
N ASN A 339 -25.91 11.63 26.13
CA ASN A 339 -24.85 11.83 25.13
C ASN A 339 -25.39 11.68 23.70
N ILE A 340 -24.74 12.41 22.78
CA ILE A 340 -25.17 12.52 21.39
C ILE A 340 -25.13 11.18 20.64
N GLU A 341 -24.15 10.32 20.94
CA GLU A 341 -24.05 8.97 20.38
C GLU A 341 -25.31 8.15 20.68
N SER A 342 -25.75 8.13 21.94
CA SER A 342 -26.92 7.35 22.38
C SER A 342 -28.21 7.90 21.78
N LYS A 343 -28.34 9.23 21.65
CA LYS A 343 -29.49 9.87 20.98
C LYS A 343 -29.60 9.47 19.51
N ILE A 344 -28.49 9.46 18.77
CA ILE A 344 -28.48 9.03 17.36
C ILE A 344 -28.91 7.58 17.24
N LEU A 345 -28.35 6.70 18.08
CA LEU A 345 -28.66 5.27 18.09
C LEU A 345 -30.12 5.00 18.43
N TYR A 346 -30.67 5.70 19.43
CA TYR A 346 -32.07 5.61 19.83
C TYR A 346 -33.01 5.99 18.68
N LEU A 347 -32.82 7.16 18.08
CA LEU A 347 -33.64 7.62 16.95
C LEU A 347 -33.52 6.69 15.73
N THR A 348 -32.32 6.18 15.49
CA THR A 348 -32.06 5.22 14.40
C THR A 348 -32.81 3.91 14.62
N TYR A 349 -32.75 3.35 15.84
CA TYR A 349 -33.36 2.06 16.16
C TYR A 349 -34.89 2.12 16.18
N HIS A 350 -35.46 3.25 16.64
CA HIS A 350 -36.90 3.50 16.59
C HIS A 350 -37.40 4.04 15.24
N GLU A 351 -36.51 4.14 14.24
CA GLU A 351 -36.83 4.62 12.89
C GLU A 351 -37.48 6.03 12.88
N ASP A 352 -37.19 6.87 13.90
CA ASP A 352 -37.61 8.27 13.98
C ASP A 352 -36.67 9.13 13.12
N PHE A 353 -36.73 8.89 11.80
CA PHE A 353 -35.81 9.49 10.83
C PHE A 353 -35.99 11.00 10.69
N ASP A 354 -37.19 11.53 10.86
CA ASP A 354 -37.43 12.98 10.76
C ASP A 354 -36.67 13.73 11.87
N ARG A 355 -36.74 13.24 13.11
CA ARG A 355 -35.95 13.82 14.22
C ARG A 355 -34.46 13.56 14.05
N LEU A 356 -34.06 12.41 13.51
CA LEU A 356 -32.66 12.10 13.24
C LEU A 356 -32.06 13.04 12.18
N ILE A 357 -32.77 13.27 11.08
CA ILE A 357 -32.38 14.21 10.01
C ILE A 357 -32.28 15.62 10.59
N SER A 358 -33.27 16.05 11.37
CA SER A 358 -33.23 17.34 12.06
C SER A 358 -32.00 17.44 12.95
N LEU A 359 -31.69 16.41 13.75
CA LEU A 359 -30.51 16.36 14.61
C LEU A 359 -29.21 16.54 13.82
N PHE A 360 -29.06 15.82 12.71
CA PHE A 360 -27.87 15.91 11.85
C PHE A 360 -27.72 17.28 11.18
N ARG A 361 -28.82 17.89 10.72
CA ARG A 361 -28.80 19.23 10.12
C ARG A 361 -28.44 20.32 11.13
N HIS A 362 -28.93 20.23 12.36
CA HIS A 362 -28.57 21.16 13.42
C HIS A 362 -27.14 20.97 13.95
N ASN A 363 -26.54 19.79 13.71
CA ASN A 363 -25.24 19.41 14.27
C ASN A 363 -24.31 18.82 13.20
N THR A 364 -24.12 19.51 12.08
CA THR A 364 -23.31 19.02 10.94
C THR A 364 -21.87 18.64 11.32
N ASN A 365 -21.34 19.21 12.41
CA ASN A 365 -20.00 18.88 12.93
C ASN A 365 -19.90 17.43 13.40
N ILE A 366 -21.00 16.80 13.81
CA ILE A 366 -21.04 15.38 14.18
C ILE A 366 -20.71 14.51 12.95
N LEU A 367 -21.30 14.83 11.80
CA LEU A 367 -21.07 14.10 10.54
C LEU A 367 -19.60 14.22 10.08
N LYS A 368 -18.96 15.33 10.41
CA LYS A 368 -17.55 15.63 10.12
C LYS A 368 -16.59 15.17 11.23
N LYS A 369 -17.06 14.45 12.25
CA LYS A 369 -16.20 14.01 13.36
C LYS A 369 -15.29 12.87 12.90
N ASP A 370 -13.99 13.12 12.87
CA ASP A 370 -12.95 12.13 12.52
C ASP A 370 -12.70 11.15 13.68
N CYS A 371 -13.69 10.31 13.97
CA CYS A 371 -13.66 9.36 15.08
C CYS A 371 -14.26 8.02 14.67
N GLY A 372 -13.50 6.94 14.85
CA GLY A 372 -13.93 5.59 14.47
C GLY A 372 -15.28 5.16 15.08
N LYS A 373 -15.51 5.48 16.37
CA LYS A 373 -16.78 5.18 17.07
C LYS A 373 -17.96 5.95 16.47
N MET A 374 -17.82 7.27 16.29
CA MET A 374 -18.89 8.10 15.74
C MET A 374 -19.23 7.70 14.31
N GLN A 375 -18.21 7.43 13.48
CA GLN A 375 -18.43 7.00 12.10
C GLN A 375 -19.07 5.61 11.99
N MET A 376 -18.85 4.72 12.97
CA MET A 376 -19.56 3.43 13.05
C MET A 376 -21.04 3.65 13.34
N ILE A 377 -21.38 4.53 14.28
CA ILE A 377 -22.77 4.89 14.61
C ILE A 377 -23.45 5.54 13.41
N ILE A 378 -22.81 6.52 12.78
CA ILE A 378 -23.34 7.17 11.57
C ILE A 378 -23.59 6.15 10.48
N ASN A 379 -22.64 5.23 10.22
CA ASN A 379 -22.83 4.19 9.20
C ASN A 379 -24.05 3.29 9.48
N PHE A 380 -24.28 2.92 10.76
CA PHE A 380 -25.50 2.20 11.15
C PHE A 380 -26.77 3.01 10.85
N SER A 381 -26.78 4.31 11.17
CA SER A 381 -27.88 5.22 10.83
C SER A 381 -28.12 5.31 9.31
N LEU A 382 -27.06 5.45 8.52
CA LEU A 382 -27.16 5.51 7.06
C LEU A 382 -27.79 4.22 6.50
N ASN A 383 -27.36 3.06 7.00
CA ASN A 383 -27.93 1.77 6.60
C ASN A 383 -29.43 1.70 6.86
N LYS A 384 -29.87 2.04 8.08
CA LYS A 384 -31.30 2.03 8.44
C LYS A 384 -32.12 3.03 7.63
N MET A 385 -31.57 4.20 7.35
CA MET A 385 -32.20 5.19 6.47
C MET A 385 -32.28 4.71 5.02
N MET A 386 -31.28 3.99 4.51
CA MET A 386 -31.31 3.41 3.16
C MET A 386 -32.32 2.26 3.06
N GLU A 387 -32.32 1.35 4.03
CA GLU A 387 -33.26 0.22 4.14
C GLU A 387 -34.72 0.73 4.15
N ASN A 388 -34.98 1.85 4.83
CA ASN A 388 -36.30 2.48 4.91
C ASN A 388 -36.53 3.58 3.86
N ASN A 389 -35.64 3.78 2.88
CA ASN A 389 -35.84 4.76 1.81
C ASN A 389 -35.92 6.25 2.24
N TYR A 390 -35.33 6.60 3.40
CA TYR A 390 -35.30 7.93 4.03
C TYR A 390 -34.00 8.73 3.86
N LEU A 391 -32.91 8.12 3.37
CA LEU A 391 -31.62 8.81 3.25
C LEU A 391 -31.68 9.96 2.22
N LYS A 392 -31.12 11.12 2.60
CA LYS A 392 -31.02 12.35 1.80
C LYS A 392 -29.57 12.67 1.44
N GLU A 393 -29.36 13.25 0.27
CA GLU A 393 -28.02 13.53 -0.27
C GLU A 393 -27.27 14.58 0.53
N ASP A 394 -27.96 15.58 1.08
CA ASP A 394 -27.36 16.66 1.89
C ASP A 394 -26.68 16.15 3.16
N LEU A 395 -27.14 15.02 3.71
CA LEU A 395 -26.57 14.38 4.90
C LEU A 395 -25.29 13.59 4.58
N ILE A 396 -25.16 13.08 3.36
CA ILE A 396 -24.01 12.27 2.93
C ILE A 396 -22.81 13.14 2.56
N LEU A 397 -23.04 14.31 1.96
CA LEU A 397 -21.93 15.15 1.49
C LEU A 397 -20.92 15.54 2.59
N PRO A 398 -21.33 15.96 3.80
CA PRO A 398 -20.39 16.22 4.90
C PRO A 398 -19.51 15.01 5.25
N ILE A 399 -20.06 13.79 5.14
CA ILE A 399 -19.35 12.54 5.41
C ILE A 399 -18.33 12.24 4.31
N LEU A 400 -18.72 12.42 3.04
CA LEU A 400 -17.80 12.23 1.91
C LEU A 400 -16.64 13.24 1.95
N TYR A 401 -16.89 14.50 2.31
CA TYR A 401 -15.83 15.49 2.51
C TYR A 401 -14.91 15.14 3.68
N LEU A 402 -15.44 14.58 4.79
CA LEU A 402 -14.60 14.03 5.85
C LEU A 402 -13.73 12.89 5.33
N TYR A 403 -14.30 11.96 4.55
CA TYR A 403 -13.57 10.79 4.05
C TYR A 403 -12.45 11.15 3.10
N GLU A 404 -12.58 12.24 2.35
CA GLU A 404 -11.53 12.73 1.46
C GLU A 404 -10.29 13.23 2.23
N ASN A 405 -10.50 13.80 3.42
CA ASN A 405 -9.45 14.46 4.18
C ASN A 405 -8.93 13.62 5.35
N SER A 406 -9.70 12.64 5.83
CA SER A 406 -9.33 11.83 6.99
C SER A 406 -8.39 10.67 6.63
N LYS A 407 -7.32 10.54 7.42
CA LYS A 407 -6.44 9.35 7.44
C LYS A 407 -6.84 8.34 8.52
N ASN A 408 -7.71 8.72 9.45
CA ASN A 408 -8.08 7.90 10.61
C ASN A 408 -9.32 7.02 10.36
N ILE A 409 -10.12 7.32 9.33
CA ILE A 409 -11.28 6.50 8.99
C ILE A 409 -10.85 5.22 8.26
N ASN A 410 -11.39 4.09 8.75
CA ASN A 410 -11.18 2.76 8.19
C ASN A 410 -11.56 2.69 6.70
N GLN A 411 -10.68 2.12 5.88
CA GLN A 411 -10.86 2.02 4.43
C GLN A 411 -12.06 1.15 4.04
N GLN A 412 -12.31 0.04 4.76
CA GLN A 412 -13.47 -0.82 4.51
C GLN A 412 -14.79 -0.05 4.66
N ARG A 413 -14.86 0.81 5.67
CA ARG A 413 -16.02 1.68 5.89
C ARG A 413 -16.20 2.69 4.77
N LYS A 414 -15.12 3.35 4.33
CA LYS A 414 -15.18 4.30 3.20
C LYS A 414 -15.69 3.62 1.94
N LYS A 415 -15.17 2.43 1.62
CA LYS A 415 -15.62 1.62 0.47
C LYS A 415 -17.12 1.34 0.56
N PHE A 416 -17.56 0.77 1.68
CA PHE A 416 -18.95 0.37 1.89
C PHE A 416 -19.93 1.54 1.83
N VAL A 417 -19.67 2.63 2.57
CA VAL A 417 -20.56 3.81 2.56
C VAL A 417 -20.67 4.39 1.15
N LEU A 418 -19.53 4.52 0.45
CA LEU A 418 -19.49 5.10 -0.89
C LEU A 418 -20.25 4.23 -1.90
N SER A 419 -19.99 2.92 -1.92
CA SER A 419 -20.71 1.99 -2.80
C SER A 419 -22.19 2.00 -2.51
N SER A 420 -22.61 1.86 -1.26
CA SER A 420 -24.02 1.79 -0.87
C SER A 420 -24.77 3.08 -1.23
N CYS A 421 -24.15 4.25 -1.05
CA CYS A 421 -24.74 5.51 -1.48
C CYS A 421 -24.94 5.58 -3.00
N ILE A 422 -23.94 5.17 -3.80
CA ILE A 422 -24.06 5.14 -5.26
C ILE A 422 -25.23 4.23 -5.69
N GLU A 423 -25.36 3.05 -5.09
CA GLU A 423 -26.46 2.14 -5.41
C GLU A 423 -27.82 2.68 -5.00
N TYR A 424 -27.91 3.21 -3.79
CA TYR A 424 -29.14 3.75 -3.25
C TYR A 424 -29.66 4.93 -4.08
N PHE A 425 -28.82 5.93 -4.36
CA PHE A 425 -29.23 7.11 -5.10
C PHE A 425 -29.47 6.84 -6.60
N ASP A 426 -28.78 5.86 -7.19
CA ASP A 426 -29.11 5.42 -8.56
C ASP A 426 -30.46 4.70 -8.60
N LYS A 427 -30.73 3.79 -7.65
CA LYS A 427 -32.03 3.11 -7.51
C LYS A 427 -33.18 4.08 -7.28
N LYS A 428 -32.95 5.12 -6.47
CA LYS A 428 -33.91 6.22 -6.23
C LYS A 428 -34.05 7.19 -7.41
N GLN A 429 -33.16 7.13 -8.39
CA GLN A 429 -33.09 8.05 -9.52
C GLN A 429 -32.91 9.51 -9.09
N GLU A 430 -32.03 9.76 -8.12
CA GLU A 430 -31.80 11.09 -7.53
C GLU A 430 -30.66 11.84 -8.23
N PRO A 431 -30.95 12.75 -9.19
CA PRO A 431 -29.93 13.39 -10.02
C PRO A 431 -29.01 14.33 -9.23
N LEU A 432 -29.48 14.87 -8.10
CA LEU A 432 -28.72 15.82 -7.26
C LEU A 432 -27.50 15.17 -6.61
N PHE A 433 -27.58 13.89 -6.25
CA PHE A 433 -26.43 13.16 -5.71
C PHE A 433 -25.31 13.06 -6.76
N PHE A 434 -25.66 12.85 -8.04
CA PHE A 434 -24.71 12.71 -9.15
C PHE A 434 -24.40 14.03 -9.88
N LYS A 435 -24.71 15.20 -9.31
CA LYS A 435 -24.29 16.47 -9.94
C LYS A 435 -22.77 16.52 -10.09
N CYS A 436 -22.28 17.30 -11.07
CA CYS A 436 -20.87 17.30 -11.47
C CYS A 436 -19.87 17.37 -10.29
N ALA A 437 -20.04 18.33 -9.38
CA ALA A 437 -19.17 18.49 -8.22
C ALA A 437 -19.14 17.26 -7.29
N ASN A 438 -20.29 16.61 -7.09
CA ASN A 438 -20.39 15.41 -6.25
C ASN A 438 -19.77 14.21 -6.96
N SER A 439 -20.03 14.05 -8.26
CA SER A 439 -19.44 12.97 -9.08
C SER A 439 -17.91 13.07 -9.12
N ILE A 440 -17.36 14.29 -9.11
CA ILE A 440 -15.93 14.54 -8.98
C ILE A 440 -15.43 14.16 -7.57
N LEU A 441 -16.12 14.55 -6.50
CA LEU A 441 -15.77 14.15 -5.13
C LEU A 441 -15.77 12.62 -4.97
N ILE A 442 -16.78 11.95 -5.51
CA ILE A 442 -16.86 10.48 -5.54
C ILE A 442 -15.68 9.89 -6.32
N GLY A 443 -15.37 10.44 -7.50
CA GLY A 443 -14.21 10.04 -8.30
C GLY A 443 -12.87 10.21 -7.55
N SER A 444 -12.69 11.32 -6.84
CA SER A 444 -11.53 11.58 -5.97
C SER A 444 -11.40 10.56 -4.85
N LEU A 445 -12.51 10.23 -4.17
CA LEU A 445 -12.51 9.22 -3.11
C LEU A 445 -12.13 7.84 -3.65
N LEU A 446 -12.68 7.44 -4.78
CA LEU A 446 -12.36 6.18 -5.44
C LEU A 446 -10.88 6.15 -5.87
N SER A 447 -10.34 7.27 -6.39
CA SER A 447 -8.96 7.36 -6.86
C SER A 447 -7.93 7.13 -5.75
N GLN A 448 -8.27 7.54 -4.52
CA GLN A 448 -7.45 7.38 -3.31
C GLN A 448 -7.44 5.95 -2.75
N MET A 449 -8.42 5.11 -3.10
CA MET A 449 -8.51 3.73 -2.64
C MET A 449 -7.54 2.82 -3.39
N ASN A 450 -7.21 1.66 -2.79
CA ASN A 450 -6.40 0.64 -3.44
C ASN A 450 -7.03 0.19 -4.76
N PHE A 451 -6.19 -0.18 -5.73
CA PHE A 451 -6.65 -0.70 -7.01
C PHE A 451 -7.26 -2.09 -6.81
N GLU A 452 -8.59 -2.12 -6.78
CA GLU A 452 -9.42 -3.29 -6.48
C GLU A 452 -10.52 -3.41 -7.53
N GLN A 453 -11.04 -4.63 -7.74
CA GLN A 453 -12.07 -4.88 -8.75
C GLN A 453 -13.37 -4.11 -8.42
N GLY A 454 -13.75 -4.04 -7.14
CA GLY A 454 -14.91 -3.28 -6.68
C GLY A 454 -14.77 -1.78 -6.93
N ARG A 455 -13.60 -1.19 -6.62
CA ARG A 455 -13.30 0.22 -6.92
C ARG A 455 -13.61 0.57 -8.38
N ARG A 456 -13.10 -0.24 -9.32
CA ARG A 456 -13.30 -0.02 -10.76
C ARG A 456 -14.77 -0.09 -11.17
N ALA A 457 -15.53 -1.02 -10.58
CA ALA A 457 -16.96 -1.15 -10.84
C ALA A 457 -17.74 0.12 -10.42
N TYR A 458 -17.42 0.68 -9.24
CA TYR A 458 -18.08 1.89 -8.76
C TYR A 458 -17.55 3.18 -9.40
N GLU A 459 -16.31 3.23 -9.88
CA GLU A 459 -15.84 4.31 -10.76
C GLU A 459 -16.71 4.35 -12.02
N PHE A 460 -16.85 3.19 -12.70
CA PHE A 460 -17.69 3.08 -13.88
C PHE A 460 -19.16 3.43 -13.61
N LYS A 461 -19.73 2.95 -12.50
CA LYS A 461 -21.12 3.24 -12.12
C LYS A 461 -21.35 4.73 -11.85
N ASN A 462 -20.44 5.40 -11.14
CA ASN A 462 -20.50 6.85 -10.92
C ASN A 462 -20.51 7.63 -12.25
N TYR A 463 -19.60 7.26 -13.18
CA TYR A 463 -19.55 7.82 -14.53
C TYR A 463 -20.87 7.62 -15.29
N GLN A 464 -21.42 6.41 -15.27
CA GLN A 464 -22.69 6.09 -15.93
C GLN A 464 -23.87 6.88 -15.35
N CYS A 465 -23.95 7.01 -14.02
CA CYS A 465 -25.00 7.77 -13.36
C CYS A 465 -24.89 9.26 -13.71
N PHE A 466 -23.69 9.85 -13.63
CA PHE A 466 -23.48 11.24 -14.04
C PHE A 466 -23.91 11.46 -15.49
N ARG A 467 -23.51 10.58 -16.41
CA ARG A 467 -23.90 10.65 -17.82
C ARG A 467 -25.41 10.56 -18.00
N LYS A 468 -26.04 9.56 -17.37
CA LYS A 468 -27.49 9.29 -17.42
C LYS A 468 -28.30 10.52 -17.03
N TYR A 469 -27.95 11.16 -15.93
CA TYR A 469 -28.76 12.24 -15.36
C TYR A 469 -28.41 13.64 -15.90
N HIS A 470 -27.17 13.88 -16.37
CA HIS A 470 -26.70 15.24 -16.68
C HIS A 470 -26.25 15.47 -18.11
N LEU A 471 -25.97 14.42 -18.89
CA LEU A 471 -25.31 14.56 -20.20
C LEU A 471 -26.09 13.99 -21.39
N ASN A 472 -26.96 13.00 -21.20
CA ASN A 472 -27.65 12.29 -22.30
C ASN A 472 -28.42 13.20 -23.29
N ASN A 473 -28.76 14.43 -22.91
CA ASN A 473 -29.49 15.40 -23.75
C ASN A 473 -28.66 16.61 -24.21
N LYS A 474 -27.36 16.70 -23.87
CA LYS A 474 -26.62 17.98 -23.96
C LYS A 474 -25.66 18.12 -25.13
N ILE A 475 -25.27 17.04 -25.79
CA ILE A 475 -24.40 17.05 -26.98
C ILE A 475 -24.85 15.91 -27.90
N ASP A 476 -24.80 16.12 -29.21
CA ASP A 476 -24.90 15.04 -30.21
C ASP A 476 -24.08 13.86 -29.72
N ASN A 477 -24.75 12.73 -29.44
CA ASN A 477 -24.11 11.51 -29.01
C ASN A 477 -23.22 11.02 -30.16
N VAL A 478 -22.03 11.59 -30.31
CA VAL A 478 -20.96 11.04 -31.12
C VAL A 478 -20.55 9.79 -30.37
N LYS A 479 -21.20 8.68 -30.73
CA LYS A 479 -20.67 7.36 -30.47
C LYS A 479 -19.23 7.41 -30.96
N ILE A 480 -18.29 7.24 -30.04
CA ILE A 480 -17.00 6.72 -30.46
C ILE A 480 -17.35 5.38 -31.10
N ASP A 481 -17.15 5.29 -32.41
CA ASP A 481 -17.14 4.00 -33.09
C ASP A 481 -16.33 3.07 -32.21
N ASN A 482 -16.97 2.01 -31.71
CA ASN A 482 -16.31 1.03 -30.86
C ASN A 482 -14.99 0.68 -31.51
N VAL A 483 -13.91 1.17 -30.89
CA VAL A 483 -12.58 1.24 -31.49
C VAL A 483 -12.22 -0.17 -31.93
N LYS A 484 -11.97 -0.34 -33.25
CA LYS A 484 -11.50 -1.61 -33.80
C LYS A 484 -10.26 -2.05 -33.00
N ILE A 485 -10.29 -3.32 -32.61
CA ILE A 485 -9.27 -3.99 -31.81
C ILE A 485 -8.03 -4.11 -32.69
N ASP A 486 -7.07 -3.20 -32.52
CA ASP A 486 -5.71 -3.45 -32.98
C ASP A 486 -5.03 -4.26 -31.88
N ASN A 487 -4.94 -5.58 -32.06
CA ASN A 487 -4.19 -6.46 -31.18
C ASN A 487 -2.71 -6.05 -31.25
N VAL A 488 -2.24 -5.27 -30.27
CA VAL A 488 -0.84 -4.84 -30.17
C VAL A 488 0.04 -6.08 -29.98
N LYS A 489 0.95 -6.32 -30.94
CA LYS A 489 2.01 -7.31 -30.78
C LYS A 489 3.06 -6.75 -29.82
N ILE A 490 3.35 -7.50 -28.76
CA ILE A 490 4.22 -7.07 -27.63
C ILE A 490 5.64 -6.71 -28.11
N ASP A 491 6.14 -7.32 -29.18
CA ASP A 491 7.53 -7.23 -29.59
C ASP A 491 7.90 -5.97 -30.40
N ASN A 492 6.98 -5.01 -30.59
CA ASN A 492 7.26 -3.83 -31.42
C ASN A 492 6.41 -2.59 -31.10
N VAL A 493 6.18 -2.31 -29.81
CA VAL A 493 5.35 -1.17 -29.37
C VAL A 493 5.98 0.17 -29.78
N LYS A 494 5.20 1.02 -30.46
CA LYS A 494 5.58 2.39 -30.87
C LYS A 494 4.95 3.41 -29.95
N ILE A 495 5.77 4.31 -29.41
CA ILE A 495 5.35 5.25 -28.37
C ILE A 495 5.74 6.67 -28.77
N ALA A 496 4.80 7.61 -28.66
CA ALA A 496 5.05 9.03 -28.81
C ALA A 496 4.96 9.76 -27.46
N VAL A 497 5.86 10.70 -27.21
CA VAL A 497 5.82 11.64 -26.10
C VAL A 497 5.61 13.04 -26.65
N CYS A 498 4.49 13.65 -26.30
CA CYS A 498 4.10 15.00 -26.69
C CYS A 498 4.31 15.96 -25.52
N LEU A 499 5.29 16.86 -25.65
CA LEU A 499 5.48 17.98 -24.75
C LEU A 499 4.69 19.19 -25.26
N SER A 500 3.83 19.74 -24.41
CA SER A 500 3.00 20.89 -24.78
C SER A 500 2.92 21.92 -23.65
N GLY A 501 3.31 23.16 -23.93
CA GLY A 501 3.15 24.28 -23.00
C GLY A 501 4.35 25.22 -22.99
N LEU A 502 4.29 26.23 -22.12
CA LEU A 502 5.37 27.19 -21.94
C LEU A 502 6.54 26.58 -21.18
N PHE A 503 7.76 26.77 -21.68
CA PHE A 503 8.98 26.39 -20.96
C PHE A 503 9.21 27.33 -19.78
N ARG A 504 9.42 26.74 -18.59
CA ARG A 504 9.58 27.48 -17.34
C ARG A 504 10.70 26.89 -16.49
N GLY A 505 11.41 27.76 -15.79
CA GLY A 505 12.44 27.39 -14.83
C GLY A 505 13.56 26.53 -15.41
N ASP A 506 14.10 25.62 -14.62
CA ASP A 506 15.19 24.72 -15.02
C ASP A 506 14.68 23.63 -15.98
N ILE A 507 14.53 24.02 -17.24
CA ILE A 507 14.06 23.13 -18.31
C ILE A 507 15.05 22.00 -18.59
N TYR A 508 16.36 22.23 -18.41
CA TYR A 508 17.39 21.21 -18.62
C TYR A 508 17.19 20.05 -17.66
N LYS A 509 16.97 20.35 -16.38
CA LYS A 509 16.70 19.35 -15.34
C LYS A 509 15.40 18.60 -15.57
N VAL A 510 14.33 19.29 -16.01
CA VAL A 510 13.07 18.63 -16.35
C VAL A 510 13.23 17.70 -17.55
N ILE A 511 13.85 18.16 -18.63
CA ILE A 511 14.06 17.34 -19.83
C ILE A 511 14.96 16.15 -19.53
N ALA A 512 16.04 16.32 -18.75
CA ALA A 512 16.87 15.20 -18.30
C ALA A 512 16.07 14.16 -17.50
N ASN A 513 15.19 14.61 -16.60
CA ASN A 513 14.29 13.73 -15.86
C ASN A 513 13.30 12.99 -16.78
N LEU A 514 12.71 13.67 -17.76
CA LEU A 514 11.78 13.04 -18.72
C LEU A 514 12.49 12.06 -19.65
N LYS A 515 13.73 12.36 -20.06
CA LYS A 515 14.55 11.44 -20.85
C LYS A 515 14.78 10.14 -20.11
N PHE A 516 15.29 10.24 -18.89
CA PHE A 516 15.62 9.09 -18.07
C PHE A 516 14.37 8.23 -17.73
N ASN A 517 13.28 8.85 -17.27
CA ASN A 517 12.13 8.09 -16.75
C ASN A 517 11.13 7.66 -17.83
N LEU A 518 11.10 8.34 -18.98
CA LEU A 518 10.04 8.15 -19.97
C LEU A 518 10.58 7.94 -21.39
N ILE A 519 11.32 8.90 -21.94
CA ILE A 519 11.63 8.92 -23.39
C ILE A 519 12.62 7.80 -23.75
N ASP A 520 13.79 7.77 -23.10
CA ASP A 520 14.83 6.79 -23.41
C ASP A 520 14.42 5.41 -22.90
N ASN A 521 13.78 5.35 -21.73
CA ASN A 521 13.30 4.09 -21.11
C ASN A 521 12.25 3.36 -21.97
N LEU A 522 11.41 4.08 -22.71
CA LEU A 522 10.39 3.50 -23.59
C LEU A 522 10.78 3.51 -25.07
N ASN A 523 11.99 3.98 -25.41
CA ASN A 523 12.41 4.22 -26.79
C ASN A 523 11.36 5.01 -27.59
N ALA A 524 10.90 6.12 -27.01
CA ALA A 524 9.78 6.89 -27.54
C ALA A 524 10.25 8.03 -28.45
N ASP A 525 9.44 8.33 -29.46
CA ASP A 525 9.58 9.51 -30.30
C ASP A 525 9.11 10.77 -29.56
N LEU A 526 9.85 11.87 -29.67
CA LEU A 526 9.58 13.11 -28.93
C LEU A 526 9.08 14.23 -29.84
N PHE A 527 7.92 14.80 -29.49
CA PHE A 527 7.28 15.92 -30.17
C PHE A 527 7.16 17.10 -29.21
N ILE A 528 7.60 18.29 -29.61
CA ILE A 528 7.57 19.47 -28.74
C ILE A 528 6.78 20.59 -29.41
N PHE A 529 5.67 20.98 -28.77
CA PHE A 529 4.98 22.23 -29.04
C PHE A 529 5.21 23.20 -27.88
N THR A 530 5.70 24.40 -28.17
CA THR A 530 5.84 25.48 -27.18
C THR A 530 5.49 26.84 -27.78
N TRP A 531 5.31 27.82 -26.90
CA TRP A 531 5.24 29.22 -27.27
C TRP A 531 6.63 29.79 -27.52
N ASP A 532 6.72 30.89 -28.26
CA ASP A 532 7.96 31.58 -28.65
C ASP A 532 8.69 32.29 -27.51
N ARG A 533 8.38 31.94 -26.25
CA ARG A 533 9.00 32.51 -25.07
C ARG A 533 9.32 31.44 -24.02
N TYR A 534 10.28 31.77 -23.17
CA TYR A 534 10.71 31.05 -21.98
C TYR A 534 10.53 31.97 -20.77
N VAL A 535 10.22 31.41 -19.60
CA VAL A 535 10.07 32.16 -18.35
C VAL A 535 10.89 31.53 -17.25
N GLN A 536 11.92 32.22 -16.77
CA GLN A 536 12.75 31.71 -15.68
C GLN A 536 11.93 31.53 -14.39
N TYR A 537 11.27 32.59 -13.89
CA TYR A 537 10.46 32.51 -12.69
C TYR A 537 8.98 32.77 -13.01
N PRO A 538 8.06 31.82 -12.79
CA PRO A 538 6.69 31.92 -13.30
C PRO A 538 5.70 32.62 -12.34
N GLY A 539 6.19 33.14 -11.22
CA GLY A 539 5.33 33.61 -10.13
C GLY A 539 4.54 32.48 -9.45
N PHE A 540 3.52 32.85 -8.68
CA PHE A 540 2.71 31.87 -7.91
C PHE A 540 1.79 30.98 -8.74
N CYS A 541 1.62 31.28 -10.05
CA CYS A 541 0.77 30.50 -10.95
C CYS A 541 -0.69 30.31 -10.47
N GLY A 542 -1.18 31.16 -9.56
CA GLY A 542 -2.54 31.11 -9.01
C GLY A 542 -2.85 29.93 -8.08
N ASP A 543 -1.85 29.28 -7.47
CA ASP A 543 -2.05 28.16 -6.53
C ASP A 543 -1.84 28.60 -5.07
N GLU A 544 -2.71 28.12 -4.18
CA GLU A 544 -2.57 28.27 -2.73
C GLU A 544 -1.34 27.50 -2.19
N ASN A 545 -0.97 26.37 -2.80
CA ASN A 545 0.19 25.54 -2.40
C ASN A 545 1.53 26.06 -2.96
N TRP A 546 1.74 27.38 -2.89
CA TRP A 546 2.88 28.04 -3.52
C TRP A 546 4.25 27.54 -3.01
N VAL A 547 4.37 27.26 -1.71
CA VAL A 547 5.61 26.75 -1.09
C VAL A 547 6.01 25.41 -1.69
N TYR A 548 5.05 24.49 -1.82
CA TYR A 548 5.31 23.18 -2.41
C TYR A 548 5.73 23.31 -3.88
N ARG A 549 5.05 24.15 -4.66
CA ARG A 549 5.38 24.34 -6.08
C ARG A 549 6.74 24.98 -6.29
N LEU A 550 7.11 25.96 -5.48
CA LEU A 550 8.38 26.68 -5.68
C LEU A 550 9.58 25.96 -5.05
N PHE A 551 9.40 25.32 -3.88
CA PHE A 551 10.52 24.80 -3.08
C PHE A 551 10.42 23.29 -2.77
N GLY A 552 9.32 22.65 -3.12
CA GLY A 552 9.11 21.21 -2.91
C GLY A 552 8.74 20.80 -1.49
N GLY A 553 8.58 19.48 -1.30
CA GLY A 553 8.01 18.92 -0.08
C GLY A 553 8.88 19.04 1.18
N LYS A 554 10.19 19.27 1.04
CA LYS A 554 11.09 19.48 2.21
C LYS A 554 10.79 20.82 2.90
N PHE A 555 10.66 21.90 2.12
CA PHE A 555 10.30 23.22 2.65
C PHE A 555 8.86 23.26 3.17
N LEU A 556 7.92 22.60 2.48
CA LEU A 556 6.53 22.54 2.92
C LEU A 556 6.38 21.98 4.36
N LYS A 557 7.22 21.01 4.74
CA LYS A 557 7.18 20.41 6.10
C LYS A 557 7.68 21.35 7.19
N LYS A 558 8.58 22.28 6.87
CA LYS A 558 9.09 23.29 7.79
C LYS A 558 8.23 24.56 7.83
N CYS A 559 7.40 24.75 6.80
CA CYS A 559 6.60 25.95 6.62
C CYS A 559 5.57 26.10 7.75
N PRO A 560 5.52 27.28 8.43
CA PRO A 560 4.43 27.62 9.34
C PRO A 560 3.06 27.48 8.66
N ASP A 561 2.06 26.96 9.38
CA ASP A 561 0.77 26.58 8.80
C ASP A 561 0.05 27.75 8.12
N GLU A 562 0.19 28.96 8.66
CA GLU A 562 -0.43 30.18 8.11
C GLU A 562 0.18 30.56 6.75
N LEU A 563 1.52 30.44 6.62
CA LEU A 563 2.25 30.75 5.38
C LEU A 563 2.00 29.75 4.25
N LYS A 564 1.43 28.58 4.54
CA LYS A 564 1.05 27.60 3.51
C LYS A 564 -0.04 28.12 2.58
N THR A 565 -0.75 29.18 2.96
CA THR A 565 -1.78 29.82 2.15
C THR A 565 -1.26 31.08 1.48
N LEU A 566 -1.66 31.31 0.23
CA LEU A 566 -1.28 32.50 -0.53
C LEU A 566 -1.99 33.75 0.01
N SER A 567 -3.21 33.58 0.52
CA SER A 567 -4.00 34.66 1.14
C SER A 567 -3.28 35.32 2.32
N PHE A 568 -2.68 34.53 3.22
CA PHE A 568 -1.92 35.04 4.35
C PHE A 568 -0.67 35.81 3.89
N LEU A 569 0.08 35.26 2.93
CA LEU A 569 1.26 35.94 2.36
C LEU A 569 0.86 37.30 1.75
N LYS A 570 -0.21 37.34 0.96
CA LYS A 570 -0.73 38.58 0.35
C LYS A 570 -1.13 39.62 1.39
N GLN A 571 -1.76 39.19 2.50
CA GLN A 571 -2.24 40.10 3.53
C GLN A 571 -1.13 40.62 4.44
N LYS A 572 -0.19 39.75 4.85
CA LYS A 572 0.83 40.07 5.85
C LYS A 572 2.16 40.53 5.25
N PHE A 573 2.45 40.13 4.01
CA PHE A 573 3.68 40.46 3.29
C PHE A 573 3.36 41.00 1.88
N PRO A 574 2.60 42.11 1.78
CA PRO A 574 2.07 42.60 0.51
C PRO A 574 3.15 43.05 -0.48
N ASN A 575 4.28 43.60 -0.02
CA ASN A 575 5.37 44.02 -0.90
C ASN A 575 6.07 42.79 -1.49
N THR A 576 6.39 41.82 -0.63
CA THR A 576 7.01 40.55 -1.01
C THR A 576 6.12 39.77 -1.98
N TYR A 577 4.83 39.66 -1.66
CA TYR A 577 3.83 39.04 -2.53
C TYR A 577 3.79 39.69 -3.91
N SER A 578 3.74 41.03 -3.97
CA SER A 578 3.61 41.76 -5.23
C SER A 578 4.80 41.51 -6.16
N LYS A 579 6.01 41.44 -5.61
CA LYS A 579 7.22 41.13 -6.39
C LYS A 579 7.29 39.68 -6.85
N LEU A 580 6.87 38.75 -6.01
CA LEU A 580 6.86 37.31 -6.32
C LEU A 580 5.69 36.88 -7.23
N ASN A 581 4.65 37.69 -7.38
CA ASN A 581 3.46 37.34 -8.19
C ASN A 581 3.56 37.73 -9.68
N ILE A 582 4.78 37.97 -10.19
CA ILE A 582 5.03 38.41 -11.57
C ILE A 582 6.03 37.45 -12.23
N GLU A 583 5.85 37.19 -13.53
CA GLU A 583 6.81 36.43 -14.34
C GLU A 583 8.13 37.21 -14.48
N GLN A 584 9.28 36.56 -14.28
CA GLN A 584 10.61 37.18 -14.44
C GLN A 584 11.54 36.32 -15.30
N GLY A 585 12.56 36.96 -15.87
CA GLY A 585 13.50 36.30 -16.79
C GLY A 585 12.82 35.80 -18.07
N VAL A 586 11.93 36.61 -18.65
CA VAL A 586 11.22 36.28 -19.89
C VAL A 586 12.15 36.48 -21.08
N GLN A 587 12.28 35.48 -21.94
CA GLN A 587 13.15 35.51 -23.12
C GLN A 587 12.44 34.90 -24.32
N LYS A 588 12.73 35.36 -25.54
CA LYS A 588 12.25 34.71 -26.77
C LYS A 588 13.10 33.47 -27.06
N ILE A 589 12.48 32.40 -27.55
CA ILE A 589 13.16 31.14 -27.90
C ILE A 589 12.85 30.73 -29.34
N ASN A 590 13.78 29.99 -29.95
CA ASN A 590 13.66 29.47 -31.30
C ASN A 590 13.96 27.97 -31.34
N GLN A 591 13.87 27.36 -32.53
CA GLN A 591 14.05 25.92 -32.67
C GLN A 591 15.45 25.45 -32.27
N LYS A 592 16.49 26.24 -32.56
CA LYS A 592 17.88 25.93 -32.19
C LYS A 592 18.04 25.78 -30.68
N TYR A 593 17.44 26.69 -29.91
CA TYR A 593 17.44 26.62 -28.44
C TYR A 593 16.94 25.26 -27.92
N ILE A 594 15.89 24.70 -28.52
CA ILE A 594 15.32 23.41 -28.11
C ILE A 594 16.20 22.24 -28.58
N GLN A 595 16.73 22.32 -29.80
CA GLN A 595 17.62 21.31 -30.37
C GLN A 595 18.92 21.15 -29.57
N ASP A 596 19.43 22.23 -29.00
CA ASP A 596 20.61 22.23 -28.13
C ASP A 596 20.33 21.51 -26.78
N ILE A 597 19.06 21.41 -26.36
CA ILE A 597 18.64 20.74 -25.12
C ILE A 597 18.36 19.25 -25.36
N VAL A 598 17.63 18.93 -26.44
CA VAL A 598 17.13 17.57 -26.66
C VAL A 598 16.89 17.23 -28.12
N LYS A 599 17.24 15.99 -28.48
CA LYS A 599 16.87 15.39 -29.76
C LYS A 599 15.39 15.05 -29.78
N CYS A 600 14.72 15.43 -30.85
CA CYS A 600 13.29 15.30 -31.03
C CYS A 600 12.95 14.93 -32.47
N SER A 601 11.80 14.28 -32.65
CA SER A 601 11.28 13.89 -33.97
C SER A 601 10.63 15.09 -34.68
N ASN A 602 10.06 16.06 -33.93
CA ASN A 602 9.58 17.33 -34.48
C ASN A 602 9.49 18.43 -33.38
N ILE A 603 9.69 19.70 -33.78
CA ILE A 603 9.53 20.90 -32.93
C ILE A 603 8.63 21.89 -33.65
N GLN A 604 7.65 22.43 -32.92
CA GLN A 604 6.86 23.57 -33.37
C GLN A 604 6.86 24.66 -32.30
N ILE A 605 7.18 25.88 -32.73
CA ILE A 605 7.14 27.09 -31.90
C ILE A 605 6.16 28.06 -32.55
N GLN A 606 5.25 28.64 -31.76
CA GLN A 606 4.29 29.63 -32.24
C GLN A 606 4.33 30.90 -31.38
N ASN A 607 4.09 32.05 -32.02
CA ASN A 607 3.93 33.32 -31.32
C ASN A 607 2.64 33.30 -30.49
N GLU A 608 2.78 33.45 -29.17
CA GLU A 608 1.64 33.40 -28.23
C GLU A 608 0.65 34.53 -28.46
N GLU A 609 1.12 35.75 -28.70
CA GLU A 609 0.28 36.94 -28.84
C GLU A 609 -0.47 36.94 -30.17
N GLU A 610 0.19 36.56 -31.25
CA GLU A 610 -0.43 36.37 -32.57
C GLU A 610 -1.50 35.28 -32.52
N PHE A 611 -1.22 34.14 -31.87
CA PHE A 611 -2.21 33.09 -31.70
C PHE A 611 -3.44 33.59 -30.93
N ILE A 612 -3.25 34.23 -29.78
CA ILE A 612 -4.38 34.72 -28.96
C ILE A 612 -5.22 35.76 -29.70
N SER A 613 -4.57 36.71 -30.40
CA SER A 613 -5.25 37.72 -31.20
C SER A 613 -6.02 37.14 -32.39
N SER A 614 -5.55 36.03 -32.98
CA SER A 614 -6.19 35.37 -34.12
C SER A 614 -7.52 34.66 -33.81
N LEU A 615 -7.82 34.39 -32.54
CA LEU A 615 -8.98 33.57 -32.17
C LEU A 615 -10.32 34.33 -32.24
N TYR A 616 -10.31 35.67 -32.27
CA TYR A 616 -11.52 36.52 -32.25
C TYR A 616 -12.56 36.12 -31.17
N LEU A 617 -12.10 35.54 -30.05
CA LEU A 617 -12.95 35.12 -28.94
C LEU A 617 -13.02 36.24 -27.89
N ASN A 618 -14.23 36.57 -27.42
CA ASN A 618 -14.42 37.41 -26.24
C ASN A 618 -13.97 36.64 -24.98
N MET A 619 -12.68 36.70 -24.67
CA MET A 619 -12.12 36.09 -23.46
C MET A 619 -12.47 36.95 -22.25
N THR A 620 -13.08 36.32 -21.25
CA THR A 620 -13.57 37.02 -20.05
C THR A 620 -12.54 37.02 -18.92
N SER A 621 -11.52 36.16 -18.99
CA SER A 621 -10.49 36.04 -17.95
C SER A 621 -9.15 35.48 -18.44
N LYS A 622 -8.07 35.78 -17.70
CA LYS A 622 -6.74 35.17 -17.90
C LYS A 622 -6.76 33.63 -17.77
N ARG A 623 -7.70 33.09 -16.99
CA ARG A 623 -7.89 31.64 -16.82
C ARG A 623 -8.41 31.00 -18.10
N GLU A 624 -9.38 31.64 -18.75
CA GLU A 624 -9.91 31.20 -20.06
C GLU A 624 -8.80 31.21 -21.13
N THR A 625 -8.00 32.28 -21.21
CA THR A 625 -6.84 32.37 -22.11
C THR A 625 -5.82 31.26 -21.88
N ASN A 626 -5.47 30.98 -20.63
CA ASN A 626 -4.52 29.91 -20.29
C ASN A 626 -5.06 28.52 -20.66
N ARG A 627 -6.36 28.30 -20.49
CA ARG A 627 -7.03 27.05 -20.84
C ARG A 627 -7.05 26.82 -22.36
N ILE A 628 -7.35 27.86 -23.14
CA ILE A 628 -7.28 27.84 -24.60
C ILE A 628 -5.88 27.40 -25.06
N LYS A 629 -4.84 28.07 -24.57
CA LYS A 629 -3.44 27.76 -24.88
C LYS A 629 -3.09 26.32 -24.54
N MET A 630 -3.53 25.85 -23.37
CA MET A 630 -3.24 24.49 -22.92
C MET A 630 -3.86 23.43 -23.84
N PHE A 631 -5.15 23.54 -24.16
CA PHE A 631 -5.81 22.55 -25.02
C PHE A 631 -5.33 22.63 -26.46
N TYR A 632 -5.04 23.83 -26.96
CA TYR A 632 -4.43 23.99 -28.28
C TYR A 632 -3.05 23.34 -28.36
N GLY A 633 -2.19 23.51 -27.35
CA GLY A 633 -0.89 22.86 -27.32
C GLY A 633 -0.98 21.34 -27.26
N ILE A 634 -1.94 20.79 -26.51
CA ILE A 634 -2.23 19.35 -26.48
C ILE A 634 -2.62 18.88 -27.88
N TYR A 635 -3.59 19.57 -28.51
CA TYR A 635 -4.04 19.27 -29.87
C TYR A 635 -2.89 19.30 -30.87
N LYS A 636 -2.11 20.38 -30.93
CA LYS A 636 -1.03 20.55 -31.90
C LYS A 636 0.09 19.52 -31.74
N SER A 637 0.56 19.28 -30.51
CA SER A 637 1.59 18.27 -30.27
C SER A 637 1.15 16.86 -30.70
N ILE A 638 -0.13 16.51 -30.49
CA ILE A 638 -0.69 15.24 -30.98
C ILE A 638 -0.78 15.23 -32.50
N GLN A 639 -1.24 16.30 -33.16
CA GLN A 639 -1.26 16.38 -34.63
C GLN A 639 0.13 16.18 -35.23
N MET A 640 1.18 16.75 -34.64
CA MET A 640 2.56 16.54 -35.08
C MET A 640 2.97 15.06 -35.05
N ALA A 641 2.54 14.31 -34.02
CA ALA A 641 2.79 12.87 -33.95
C ALA A 641 2.04 12.11 -35.06
N LEU A 642 0.78 12.46 -35.32
CA LEU A 642 -0.03 11.85 -36.40
C LEU A 642 0.48 12.17 -37.80
N GLU A 643 1.05 13.35 -38.01
CA GLU A 643 1.73 13.72 -39.25
C GLU A 643 3.00 12.89 -39.44
N TYR A 644 3.77 12.71 -38.38
CA TYR A 644 4.98 11.88 -38.40
C TYR A 644 4.68 10.42 -38.73
N GLU A 645 3.58 9.85 -38.20
CA GLU A 645 3.08 8.53 -38.58
C GLU A 645 2.84 8.40 -40.10
N LYS A 646 2.17 9.40 -40.69
CA LYS A 646 1.89 9.42 -42.14
C LYS A 646 3.17 9.46 -42.96
N ILE A 647 4.12 10.31 -42.55
CA ILE A 647 5.41 10.48 -43.24
C ILE A 647 6.24 9.18 -43.18
N ASN A 648 6.27 8.54 -42.01
CA ASN A 648 7.14 7.38 -41.76
C ASN A 648 6.43 6.02 -41.91
N LYS A 649 5.15 6.02 -42.33
CA LYS A 649 4.34 4.83 -42.63
C LYS A 649 4.25 3.82 -41.47
N PHE A 650 4.12 4.31 -40.24
CA PHE A 650 3.84 3.49 -39.07
C PHE A 650 2.74 4.12 -38.21
N ARG A 651 2.31 3.43 -37.14
CA ARG A 651 1.36 3.96 -36.15
C ARG A 651 1.91 3.80 -34.74
N TYR A 652 1.68 4.78 -33.89
CA TYR A 652 1.90 4.69 -32.45
C TYR A 652 0.81 3.83 -31.81
N ASP A 653 1.19 3.03 -30.83
CA ASP A 653 0.26 2.29 -29.98
C ASP A 653 -0.19 3.16 -28.81
N TYR A 654 0.76 3.91 -28.23
CA TYR A 654 0.53 4.77 -27.06
C TYR A 654 1.05 6.18 -27.30
N ILE A 655 0.32 7.16 -26.77
CA ILE A 655 0.75 8.56 -26.76
C ILE A 655 0.73 9.06 -25.32
N PHE A 656 1.83 9.68 -24.92
CA PHE A 656 1.98 10.41 -23.67
C PHE A 656 1.85 11.90 -23.95
N ARG A 657 1.18 12.61 -23.06
CA ARG A 657 1.23 14.06 -23.01
C ARG A 657 1.83 14.50 -21.68
N VAL A 658 2.82 15.39 -21.75
CA VAL A 658 3.48 15.97 -20.57
C VAL A 658 3.58 17.49 -20.72
N ARG A 659 3.39 18.22 -19.64
CA ARG A 659 3.79 19.63 -19.58
C ARG A 659 5.32 19.73 -19.44
N PRO A 660 5.97 20.69 -20.13
CA PRO A 660 7.43 20.79 -20.14
C PRO A 660 8.02 21.31 -18.83
N ASP A 661 7.20 21.76 -17.88
CA ASP A 661 7.61 22.24 -16.56
C ASP A 661 7.35 21.23 -15.43
N ILE A 662 7.13 19.95 -15.75
CA ILE A 662 6.76 18.90 -14.80
C ILE A 662 7.75 17.73 -14.84
N GLY A 663 8.27 17.36 -13.68
CA GLY A 663 9.04 16.13 -13.51
C GLY A 663 8.16 14.90 -13.29
N LEU A 664 8.71 13.72 -13.54
CA LEU A 664 8.12 12.42 -13.25
C LEU A 664 8.97 11.65 -12.23
N ILE A 665 8.29 11.00 -11.29
CA ILE A 665 8.87 10.12 -10.28
C ILE A 665 8.21 8.75 -10.40
N GLY A 666 9.03 7.72 -10.56
CA GLY A 666 8.59 6.34 -10.80
C GLY A 666 9.13 5.84 -12.14
N ASN A 667 8.77 4.61 -12.47
CA ASN A 667 9.11 3.98 -13.74
C ASN A 667 7.85 3.40 -14.39
N ILE A 668 7.95 3.11 -15.67
CA ILE A 668 6.93 2.40 -16.42
C ILE A 668 7.60 1.44 -17.39
N GLU A 669 7.00 0.27 -17.55
CA GLU A 669 7.43 -0.71 -18.55
C GLU A 669 6.31 -0.94 -19.58
N ILE A 670 6.65 -1.49 -20.74
CA ILE A 670 5.68 -1.84 -21.80
C ILE A 670 4.56 -2.74 -21.24
N LYS A 671 4.89 -3.68 -20.34
CA LYS A 671 3.90 -4.55 -19.68
C LYS A 671 2.84 -3.80 -18.88
N ASP A 672 3.14 -2.59 -18.41
CA ASP A 672 2.19 -1.77 -17.68
C ASP A 672 1.24 -1.05 -18.62
N LEU A 673 1.73 -0.60 -19.79
CA LEU A 673 0.89 -0.05 -20.86
C LEU A 673 -0.12 -1.08 -21.38
N ASN A 674 0.28 -2.34 -21.46
CA ASN A 674 -0.60 -3.43 -21.86
C ASN A 674 -1.77 -3.70 -20.90
N LYS A 675 -1.71 -3.20 -19.65
CA LYS A 675 -2.82 -3.33 -18.68
C LYS A 675 -3.92 -2.30 -18.92
N LEU A 676 -3.63 -1.24 -19.68
CA LEU A 676 -4.57 -0.16 -19.96
C LEU A 676 -5.62 -0.61 -20.98
N LYS A 677 -6.91 -0.46 -20.67
CA LYS A 677 -7.97 -0.75 -21.63
C LYS A 677 -8.08 0.34 -22.70
N ASN A 678 -8.69 -0.02 -23.83
CA ASN A 678 -8.82 0.84 -25.01
C ASN A 678 -9.65 2.11 -24.80
N ASN A 679 -10.39 2.22 -23.70
CA ASN A 679 -11.18 3.41 -23.33
C ASN A 679 -10.67 4.04 -22.03
N GLU A 680 -9.43 3.76 -21.61
CA GLU A 680 -8.86 4.28 -20.38
C GLU A 680 -7.79 5.33 -20.64
N LEU A 681 -7.78 6.36 -19.79
CA LEU A 681 -6.79 7.42 -19.72
C LEU A 681 -6.07 7.33 -18.38
N ALA A 682 -4.77 7.08 -18.40
CA ALA A 682 -3.95 7.11 -17.18
C ALA A 682 -3.66 8.56 -16.79
N VAL A 683 -4.33 9.04 -15.75
CA VAL A 683 -4.30 10.44 -15.30
C VAL A 683 -4.66 10.55 -13.82
N ASP A 684 -4.04 11.49 -13.11
CA ASP A 684 -4.43 11.76 -11.73
C ASP A 684 -5.86 12.33 -11.66
N PHE A 685 -6.60 11.94 -10.62
CA PHE A 685 -7.95 12.43 -10.34
C PHE A 685 -8.04 12.90 -8.89
N PHE A 686 -8.39 14.17 -8.68
CA PHE A 686 -8.49 14.81 -7.36
C PHE A 686 -9.88 15.40 -7.10
N SER A 687 -10.10 16.01 -5.92
CA SER A 687 -11.34 16.71 -5.51
C SER A 687 -11.80 17.77 -6.49
N TYR A 688 -10.84 18.34 -7.21
CA TYR A 688 -11.08 19.39 -8.19
C TYR A 688 -11.23 18.85 -9.61
N GLY A 689 -11.16 17.52 -9.84
CA GLY A 689 -11.40 16.86 -11.12
C GLY A 689 -10.16 16.20 -11.72
N VAL A 690 -10.19 16.03 -13.04
CA VAL A 690 -9.15 15.35 -13.81
C VAL A 690 -7.97 16.28 -14.07
N GLN A 691 -6.76 15.77 -13.86
CA GLN A 691 -5.54 16.54 -13.99
C GLN A 691 -5.16 16.81 -15.46
N ASP A 692 -4.55 17.97 -15.74
CA ASP A 692 -4.23 18.49 -17.08
C ASP A 692 -2.74 18.75 -17.34
N GLN A 693 -1.81 18.15 -16.58
CA GLN A 693 -0.35 18.32 -16.60
C GLN A 693 0.39 17.08 -17.11
N PHE A 694 -0.13 15.87 -16.86
CA PHE A 694 0.43 14.63 -17.39
C PHE A 694 -0.65 13.57 -17.53
N PHE A 695 -0.71 12.90 -18.67
CA PHE A 695 -1.57 11.75 -18.91
C PHE A 695 -1.11 10.95 -20.14
N TYR A 696 -1.50 9.69 -20.19
CA TYR A 696 -1.21 8.82 -21.34
C TYR A 696 -2.31 7.81 -21.58
N ALA A 697 -2.44 7.37 -22.82
CA ALA A 697 -3.35 6.31 -23.19
C ALA A 697 -2.96 5.65 -24.52
N HIS A 698 -3.76 4.66 -24.91
CA HIS A 698 -3.80 4.19 -26.29
C HIS A 698 -3.99 5.37 -27.25
N ARG A 699 -3.34 5.31 -28.41
CA ARG A 699 -3.34 6.36 -29.44
C ARG A 699 -4.73 6.94 -29.70
N ASN A 700 -5.74 6.08 -29.89
CA ASN A 700 -7.09 6.54 -30.24
C ASN A 700 -7.77 7.33 -29.10
N VAL A 701 -7.53 6.96 -27.85
CA VAL A 701 -8.01 7.74 -26.69
C VAL A 701 -7.35 9.12 -26.67
N MET A 702 -6.05 9.19 -26.93
CA MET A 702 -5.31 10.46 -26.93
C MET A 702 -5.77 11.39 -28.06
N ILE A 703 -6.08 10.84 -29.24
CA ILE A 703 -6.71 11.61 -30.33
C ILE A 703 -8.05 12.19 -29.89
N GLU A 704 -8.92 11.39 -29.26
CA GLU A 704 -10.21 11.86 -28.77
C GLU A 704 -10.06 12.94 -27.69
N VAL A 705 -9.08 12.81 -26.79
CA VAL A 705 -8.76 13.84 -25.79
C VAL A 705 -8.31 15.13 -26.46
N ALA A 706 -7.48 15.07 -27.50
CA ALA A 706 -7.01 16.26 -28.24
C ALA A 706 -8.16 17.06 -28.87
N LYS A 707 -9.22 16.40 -29.33
CA LYS A 707 -10.41 17.04 -29.94
C LYS A 707 -11.16 17.98 -28.99
N ILE A 708 -10.87 17.97 -27.69
CA ILE A 708 -11.47 18.92 -26.75
C ILE A 708 -11.24 20.38 -27.19
N TRP A 709 -10.11 20.67 -27.82
CA TRP A 709 -9.83 21.99 -28.37
C TRP A 709 -10.77 22.33 -29.54
N GLU A 710 -10.93 21.42 -30.51
CA GLU A 710 -11.81 21.60 -31.66
C GLU A 710 -13.25 21.84 -31.21
N TYR A 711 -13.77 21.00 -30.31
CA TYR A 711 -15.14 21.13 -29.81
C TYR A 711 -15.35 22.43 -29.02
N CYS A 712 -14.45 22.75 -28.08
CA CYS A 712 -14.62 23.95 -27.27
C CYS A 712 -14.46 25.22 -28.09
N TYR A 713 -13.52 25.28 -29.04
CA TYR A 713 -13.06 26.56 -29.58
C TYR A 713 -13.25 26.71 -31.08
N GLU A 714 -13.06 25.67 -31.91
CA GLU A 714 -13.36 25.77 -33.34
C GLU A 714 -14.86 25.66 -33.61
N LYS A 715 -15.52 24.67 -32.99
CA LYS A 715 -16.97 24.44 -33.11
C LYS A 715 -17.78 25.29 -32.15
N ASN A 716 -17.12 25.99 -31.24
CA ASN A 716 -17.73 26.90 -30.28
C ASN A 716 -18.86 26.25 -29.45
N ASP A 717 -18.65 25.05 -28.92
CA ASP A 717 -19.62 24.37 -28.07
C ASP A 717 -19.84 25.15 -26.75
N ILE A 718 -20.98 25.85 -26.66
CA ILE A 718 -21.33 26.72 -25.54
C ILE A 718 -21.41 25.93 -24.23
N PHE A 719 -21.91 24.70 -24.26
CA PHE A 719 -22.04 23.87 -23.07
C PHE A 719 -20.65 23.53 -22.50
N LEU A 720 -19.73 23.05 -23.34
CA LEU A 720 -18.36 22.75 -22.89
C LEU A 720 -17.61 24.01 -22.44
N ARG A 721 -17.79 25.13 -23.15
CA ARG A 721 -17.17 26.40 -22.77
C ARG A 721 -17.65 26.96 -21.43
N SER A 722 -18.89 26.63 -21.01
CA SER A 722 -19.50 27.13 -19.76
C SER A 722 -18.76 26.70 -18.49
N PHE A 723 -17.94 25.64 -18.55
CA PHE A 723 -17.17 25.16 -17.41
C PHE A 723 -15.83 25.88 -17.32
N ASP A 724 -15.67 26.85 -16.41
CA ASP A 724 -14.43 27.62 -16.25
C ASP A 724 -13.21 26.76 -15.82
N SER A 725 -13.44 25.72 -15.00
CA SER A 725 -12.39 24.81 -14.54
C SER A 725 -11.96 23.80 -15.61
N SER A 726 -10.66 23.78 -15.96
CA SER A 726 -10.07 22.78 -16.87
C SER A 726 -10.30 21.35 -16.39
N HIS A 727 -10.21 21.13 -15.08
CA HIS A 727 -10.38 19.83 -14.46
C HIS A 727 -11.82 19.31 -14.54
N TYR A 728 -12.81 20.21 -14.42
CA TYR A 728 -14.23 19.87 -14.58
C TYR A 728 -14.55 19.64 -16.05
N LEU A 729 -14.05 20.50 -16.92
CA LEU A 729 -14.22 20.37 -18.36
C LEU A 729 -13.64 19.04 -18.87
N LEU A 730 -12.44 18.65 -18.45
CA LEU A 730 -11.87 17.34 -18.76
C LEU A 730 -12.75 16.20 -18.25
N PHE A 731 -13.20 16.23 -16.99
CA PHE A 731 -14.09 15.21 -16.45
C PHE A 731 -15.38 15.04 -17.30
N ILE A 732 -16.02 16.15 -17.65
CA ILE A 732 -17.25 16.17 -18.45
C ILE A 732 -16.98 15.64 -19.86
N TYR A 733 -15.93 16.15 -20.50
CA TYR A 733 -15.56 15.74 -21.85
C TYR A 733 -15.23 14.25 -21.93
N LEU A 734 -14.43 13.72 -21.00
CA LEU A 734 -14.12 12.30 -20.92
C LEU A 734 -15.37 11.46 -20.68
N THR A 735 -16.30 11.92 -19.84
CA THR A 735 -17.58 11.24 -19.60
C THR A 735 -18.43 11.16 -20.87
N LEU A 736 -18.55 12.26 -21.62
CA LEU A 736 -19.27 12.32 -22.90
C LEU A 736 -18.68 11.36 -23.92
N ARG A 737 -17.37 11.15 -23.86
CA ARG A 737 -16.59 10.26 -24.72
C ARG A 737 -16.45 8.84 -24.13
N ASN A 738 -17.11 8.50 -23.02
CA ASN A 738 -17.01 7.17 -22.40
C ASN A 738 -15.55 6.74 -22.13
N ILE A 739 -14.68 7.71 -21.84
CA ILE A 739 -13.28 7.50 -21.47
C ILE A 739 -13.18 7.50 -19.95
N LEU A 740 -12.66 6.42 -19.39
CA LEU A 740 -12.48 6.24 -17.95
C LEU A 740 -11.07 6.66 -17.54
N THR A 741 -10.95 7.33 -16.41
CA THR A 741 -9.64 7.65 -15.84
C THR A 741 -9.14 6.51 -14.98
N VAL A 742 -7.86 6.17 -15.10
CA VAL A 742 -7.16 5.24 -14.20
C VAL A 742 -5.92 5.90 -13.61
N LYS A 743 -5.46 5.41 -12.46
CA LYS A 743 -4.30 5.96 -11.79
C LYS A 743 -3.03 5.74 -12.64
N PRO A 744 -2.19 6.77 -12.87
CA PRO A 744 -0.95 6.62 -13.61
C PRO A 744 0.14 5.95 -12.76
N ASN A 745 1.06 5.26 -13.43
CA ASN A 745 2.27 4.69 -12.79
C ASN A 745 3.27 5.73 -12.28
N PHE A 746 3.19 6.97 -12.77
CA PHE A 746 4.07 8.05 -12.36
C PHE A 746 3.41 8.93 -11.32
N ARG A 747 4.21 9.42 -10.37
CA ARG A 747 3.88 10.59 -9.57
C ARG A 747 4.51 11.83 -10.22
N ARG A 748 3.73 12.90 -10.36
CA ARG A 748 4.22 14.18 -10.88
C ARG A 748 5.04 14.93 -9.82
N ASP A 749 6.08 15.61 -10.28
CA ASP A 749 6.90 16.52 -9.49
C ASP A 749 6.75 17.93 -10.05
N VAL A 750 5.73 18.64 -9.54
CA VAL A 750 5.36 19.99 -10.00
C VAL A 750 6.37 21.06 -9.57
N SER A 751 7.32 20.71 -8.70
CA SER A 751 8.34 21.64 -8.23
C SER A 751 9.69 21.41 -8.89
N LEU A 752 9.85 20.42 -9.77
CA LEU A 752 11.16 20.08 -10.35
C LEU A 752 11.77 21.24 -11.13
N ALA A 753 10.95 21.95 -11.92
CA ALA A 753 11.37 23.06 -12.76
C ALA A 753 11.78 24.31 -11.95
N THR A 754 11.19 24.50 -10.77
CA THR A 754 11.28 25.74 -10.00
C THR A 754 12.15 25.59 -8.76
N ARG A 755 12.23 24.39 -8.18
CA ARG A 755 13.11 24.13 -7.05
C ARG A 755 14.56 24.23 -7.52
N ASP A 756 15.34 24.98 -6.76
CA ASP A 756 16.75 25.29 -7.05
C ASP A 756 16.96 26.26 -8.23
N ASN A 757 15.89 26.89 -8.73
CA ASN A 757 15.99 27.92 -9.76
C ASN A 757 16.33 29.29 -9.16
N VAL A 758 16.77 30.24 -9.99
CA VAL A 758 17.04 31.61 -9.58
C VAL A 758 15.72 32.31 -9.23
N PHE A 759 15.60 32.75 -7.98
CA PHE A 759 14.46 33.51 -7.49
C PHE A 759 14.67 35.02 -7.65
N PRO A 760 13.58 35.79 -7.77
CA PRO A 760 13.65 37.24 -7.66
C PRO A 760 14.30 37.66 -6.34
N ASN A 761 15.24 38.60 -6.37
CA ASN A 761 15.78 39.18 -5.14
C ASN A 761 14.68 40.00 -4.45
N VAL A 762 14.14 39.49 -3.34
CA VAL A 762 13.06 40.13 -2.56
C VAL A 762 13.54 40.74 -1.24
N ALA A 763 14.85 40.94 -1.06
CA ALA A 763 15.42 41.34 0.22
C ALA A 763 14.86 42.68 0.74
N LYS A 764 14.72 43.68 -0.15
CA LYS A 764 14.15 44.98 0.19
C LYS A 764 12.69 44.86 0.62
N GLU A 765 11.90 44.15 -0.17
CA GLU A 765 10.46 43.99 0.07
C GLU A 765 10.17 43.21 1.36
N LEU A 766 10.97 42.17 1.64
CA LEU A 766 10.92 41.44 2.91
C LEU A 766 11.25 42.34 4.10
N GLN A 767 12.29 43.17 4.01
CA GLN A 767 12.62 44.12 5.08
C GLN A 767 11.48 45.11 5.35
N GLU A 768 10.88 45.67 4.30
CA GLU A 768 9.74 46.58 4.43
C GLU A 768 8.52 45.91 5.07
N ASP A 769 8.26 44.64 4.75
CA ASP A 769 7.17 43.87 5.35
C ASP A 769 7.48 43.47 6.80
N PHE A 770 8.73 43.11 7.11
CA PHE A 770 9.17 42.78 8.47
C PHE A 770 9.06 43.95 9.45
N LEU A 771 9.26 45.19 9.00
CA LEU A 771 9.05 46.39 9.82
C LEU A 771 7.62 46.52 10.35
N LYS A 772 6.65 45.88 9.69
CA LYS A 772 5.22 45.89 10.07
C LYS A 772 4.83 44.70 10.96
N LEU A 773 5.74 43.75 11.22
CA LEU A 773 5.47 42.59 12.07
C LEU A 773 5.59 42.95 13.56
N ASN A 774 4.61 42.51 14.35
CA ASN A 774 4.71 42.57 15.80
C ASN A 774 5.60 41.42 16.31
N MET A 775 6.88 41.72 16.55
CA MET A 775 7.90 40.76 16.99
C MET A 775 7.72 40.25 18.44
N LYS A 776 6.71 40.74 19.18
CA LYS A 776 6.33 40.17 20.48
C LYS A 776 5.54 38.86 20.35
N ILE A 777 5.08 38.53 19.14
CA ILE A 777 4.35 37.28 18.86
C ILE A 777 5.36 36.25 18.37
N GLU A 778 5.57 35.17 19.13
CA GLU A 778 6.53 34.10 18.83
C GLU A 778 6.35 33.54 17.40
N ASN A 779 5.10 33.37 16.96
CA ASN A 779 4.81 32.88 15.61
C ASN A 779 5.35 33.80 14.50
N ASN A 780 5.37 35.11 14.72
CA ASN A 780 5.93 36.06 13.74
C ASN A 780 7.46 35.90 13.62
N ILE A 781 8.14 35.54 14.71
CA ILE A 781 9.59 35.25 14.69
C ILE A 781 9.85 34.01 13.84
N ASN A 782 9.06 32.95 14.02
CA ASN A 782 9.18 31.72 13.23
C ASN A 782 8.92 31.97 11.73
N ILE A 783 7.88 32.74 11.41
CA ILE A 783 7.54 33.17 10.05
C ILE A 783 8.68 33.97 9.42
N LYS A 784 9.24 34.93 10.16
CA LYS A 784 10.38 35.74 9.70
C LYS A 784 11.59 34.84 9.38
N ASN A 785 12.02 34.03 10.34
CA ASN A 785 13.17 33.15 10.18
C ASN A 785 13.00 32.21 8.97
N PHE A 786 11.79 31.69 8.77
CA PHE A 786 11.48 30.83 7.62
C PHE A 786 11.58 31.57 6.28
N LEU A 787 11.04 32.80 6.17
CA LEU A 787 11.15 33.61 4.96
C LEU A 787 12.60 34.05 4.68
N GLU A 788 13.38 34.33 5.72
CA GLU A 788 14.81 34.61 5.59
C GLU A 788 15.59 33.37 5.10
N GLU A 789 15.30 32.17 5.65
CA GLU A 789 15.86 30.90 5.16
C GLU A 789 15.55 30.73 3.67
N MET A 790 14.30 30.95 3.27
CA MET A 790 13.83 30.73 1.89
C MET A 790 14.40 31.68 0.84
N PHE A 791 14.59 32.96 1.19
CA PHE A 791 14.87 33.99 0.18
C PHE A 791 16.22 34.68 0.37
N LEU A 792 16.81 34.63 1.57
CA LEU A 792 18.05 35.33 1.88
C LEU A 792 19.24 34.38 2.06
N THR A 793 19.02 33.17 2.58
CA THR A 793 20.14 32.21 2.81
C THR A 793 20.46 31.31 1.62
N SER A 794 19.65 31.34 0.55
CA SER A 794 19.86 30.53 -0.67
C SER A 794 20.77 31.19 -1.72
N SER A 795 21.40 32.31 -1.37
CA SER A 795 22.32 33.05 -2.25
C SER A 795 23.76 32.66 -1.92
N ASN A 796 24.19 31.46 -2.33
CA ASN A 796 25.61 31.10 -2.47
C ASN A 796 25.78 30.11 -3.61
#